data_AF-A0A9D4QVQ0-F1
#
_entry.id   AF-A0A9D4QVQ0-F1
#
_cell.length_a   1.000
_cell.length_b   1.000
_cell.length_c   1.000
_cell.angle_alpha   90.00
_cell.angle_beta   90.00
_cell.angle_gamma   90.00
#
_symmetry.space_group_name_H-M   'P 1'
#
loop_
_entity.id
_entity.type
_entity.pdbx_description
1 polymer ?
#
loop_
_entity_poly.entity_id
_entity_poly.type
_entity_poly.pdbx_seq_one_letter_code
_entity_poly.pdbx_strand_id
1 'polypeptide(L)'
;MAKWGEGDPRWIVEERPDATNVNNWHWTEKNATNWSKDKLKELLTGLVIETEEGRCEITSVSSIEGEASANNRKAKLIFFYEWVINGEWSGIMKESDKKYKGKFDVPNLSEEHEPDEIDVNVSVEKEKDDGLKLKEIMRKTGTPLMQKQFATYIKCLKEEYSQNVILPTKNQANEKKTTEEVLNAKVEMSKMVINSSHAADKTSVGVKIDTKTVTLEEEFVCAPPQLYRVFTDKEMVQAFTGGSAIYEVEKGGRISLMNGYVTGGFVELVSTGLNVNGYVTGGFVELVSTGLNVNGYVTGGFVELVPEEKIVMRWRLKTWPDVHFSEVTLEFKEKDGSTLLKVKQTGVPSSEYEKTIEGWKEFSYKTLKMPGFPKATHITIVGGGKGAHVLAGLSSLVGNATVTVVSTHEDEAERWTAAMKKGGFVVKYSSGSKSSQAAGKVKFTVRNDFEESIKISDIVAICLPASLHESVLKQIVPLLQENCLVIGFPGFTGFEYQVIAILKEREKTCNVLSIGTLPWVCRIVKYGEEVEVIAAKEVVHAWLMERSKEKLSPLQKVQMLIGSKPALKVVTNILKYTLMKIPVINQSLVYQKWKDWDGKAVDKEPLMYQEVDENSMRYIDGISSEINDLANILTKRFPSLDGTALINVQQNLIEEYPGLIKDKSSILSCLKTNTALEGLVYPMTKTTDDTFVPNFQHEFITEEIPYGLLIVKQMVDMVELKTPIIDEVIQWSQEKIGAKYMKEGELSYVDRKRGRLPMAYGIDTIEEFVDFFSVTN
;
A
#
# COMPACT_ATOMS: atom_id res chain seq x y z
N MET A 1 -29.85 35.20 7.52
CA MET A 1 -31.28 34.83 7.56
C MET A 1 -32.09 36.00 7.00
N ALA A 2 -33.07 35.75 6.14
CA ALA A 2 -34.00 36.79 5.69
C ALA A 2 -34.78 37.34 6.90
N LYS A 3 -35.19 38.61 6.84
CA LYS A 3 -36.01 39.23 7.89
C LYS A 3 -37.36 38.53 7.94
N TRP A 4 -37.84 38.27 9.16
CA TRP A 4 -39.14 37.65 9.39
C TRP A 4 -40.25 38.50 8.75
N GLY A 5 -41.00 37.91 7.81
CA GLY A 5 -42.08 38.59 7.07
C GLY A 5 -41.71 39.11 5.67
N GLU A 6 -40.43 39.08 5.29
CA GLU A 6 -39.98 39.44 3.93
C GLU A 6 -39.47 38.17 3.24
N GLY A 7 -40.36 37.49 2.49
CA GLY A 7 -39.99 36.32 1.70
C GLY A 7 -38.85 36.66 0.73
N ASP A 8 -37.74 35.94 0.83
CA ASP A 8 -36.62 36.08 -0.12
C ASP A 8 -37.04 35.50 -1.48
N PRO A 9 -37.03 36.30 -2.56
CA PRO A 9 -37.49 35.88 -3.89
C PRO A 9 -36.79 34.63 -4.44
N ARG A 10 -35.61 34.27 -3.90
CA ARG A 10 -34.90 33.02 -4.25
C ARG A 10 -35.61 31.76 -3.76
N TRP A 11 -36.57 31.90 -2.83
CA TRP A 11 -37.23 30.81 -2.11
C TRP A 11 -38.75 30.75 -2.35
N ILE A 12 -39.28 31.61 -3.21
CA ILE A 12 -40.71 31.62 -3.56
C ILE A 12 -40.89 30.74 -4.80
N VAL A 13 -41.46 29.55 -4.61
CA VAL A 13 -41.93 28.69 -5.71
C VAL A 13 -43.34 29.16 -6.05
N GLU A 14 -43.47 30.04 -7.04
CA GLU A 14 -44.78 30.34 -7.65
C GLU A 14 -45.17 29.15 -8.54
N GLU A 15 -46.32 28.53 -8.29
CA GLU A 15 -46.89 27.51 -9.18
C GLU A 15 -47.13 28.14 -10.56
N ARG A 16 -46.33 27.73 -11.55
CA ARG A 16 -46.51 28.15 -12.94
C ARG A 16 -47.31 27.11 -13.72
N PRO A 17 -48.24 27.52 -14.60
CA PRO A 17 -49.06 26.61 -15.41
C PRO A 17 -48.27 25.74 -16.40
N ASP A 18 -46.98 26.01 -16.64
CA ASP A 18 -46.15 25.39 -17.66
C ASP A 18 -45.24 24.26 -17.15
N ALA A 19 -45.28 23.93 -15.85
CA ALA A 19 -44.48 22.88 -15.22
C ALA A 19 -42.96 22.96 -15.48
N THR A 20 -42.44 24.15 -15.80
CA THR A 20 -41.02 24.35 -16.09
C THR A 20 -40.18 24.18 -14.81
N ASN A 21 -39.14 23.32 -14.84
CA ASN A 21 -38.24 23.06 -13.70
C ASN A 21 -37.29 24.24 -13.42
N VAL A 22 -37.83 25.32 -12.84
CA VAL A 22 -37.07 26.51 -12.49
C VAL A 22 -36.03 26.15 -11.41
N ASN A 23 -34.75 26.50 -11.65
CA ASN A 23 -33.58 26.18 -10.81
C ASN A 23 -33.13 24.70 -10.76
N ASN A 24 -33.60 23.83 -11.65
CA ASN A 24 -33.18 22.41 -11.72
C ASN A 24 -33.32 21.64 -10.39
N TRP A 25 -34.36 21.96 -9.61
CA TRP A 25 -34.60 21.34 -8.31
C TRP A 25 -35.23 19.95 -8.41
N HIS A 26 -35.99 19.70 -9.48
CA HIS A 26 -36.56 18.39 -9.79
C HIS A 26 -35.57 17.56 -10.64
N TRP A 27 -35.59 16.24 -10.44
CA TRP A 27 -34.79 15.30 -11.23
C TRP A 27 -35.20 15.38 -12.71
N THR A 28 -34.25 15.63 -13.59
CA THR A 28 -34.44 15.50 -15.03
C THR A 28 -33.38 14.57 -15.59
N GLU A 29 -33.83 13.55 -16.32
CA GLU A 29 -32.99 12.54 -16.94
C GLU A 29 -33.06 12.67 -18.46
N LYS A 30 -31.89 12.64 -19.11
CA LYS A 30 -31.77 12.50 -20.57
C LYS A 30 -31.11 11.18 -20.88
N ASN A 31 -31.78 10.36 -21.70
CA ASN A 31 -31.20 9.13 -22.22
C ASN A 31 -30.05 9.46 -23.19
N ALA A 32 -28.88 8.90 -22.92
CA ALA A 32 -27.66 9.06 -23.73
C ALA A 32 -27.20 7.72 -24.36
N THR A 33 -28.00 6.66 -24.27
CA THR A 33 -27.65 5.30 -24.67
C THR A 33 -27.30 5.21 -26.15
N ASN A 34 -28.19 5.66 -27.06
CA ASN A 34 -27.95 5.52 -28.51
C ASN A 34 -26.77 6.34 -28.99
N TRP A 35 -26.68 7.61 -28.54
CA TRP A 35 -25.54 8.48 -28.85
C TRP A 35 -24.22 7.86 -28.38
N SER A 36 -24.21 7.25 -27.19
CA SER A 36 -23.03 6.62 -26.63
C SER A 36 -22.59 5.39 -27.43
N LYS A 37 -23.54 4.54 -27.85
CA LYS A 37 -23.25 3.39 -28.71
C LYS A 37 -22.61 3.82 -30.03
N ASP A 38 -23.16 4.85 -30.66
CA ASP A 38 -22.62 5.40 -31.92
C ASP A 38 -21.21 5.98 -31.70
N LYS A 39 -21.01 6.74 -30.61
CA LYS A 39 -19.71 7.36 -30.31
C LYS A 39 -18.63 6.35 -29.97
N LEU A 40 -18.93 5.34 -29.17
CA LEU A 40 -18.00 4.25 -28.84
C LEU A 40 -17.61 3.46 -30.09
N LYS A 41 -18.57 3.19 -30.98
CA LYS A 41 -18.31 2.51 -32.25
C LYS A 41 -17.44 3.35 -33.18
N GLU A 42 -17.67 4.66 -33.26
CA GLU A 42 -16.85 5.62 -34.02
C GLU A 42 -15.39 5.65 -33.52
N LEU A 43 -15.18 5.68 -32.20
CA LEU A 43 -13.85 5.83 -31.60
C LEU A 43 -13.00 4.55 -31.68
N LEU A 44 -13.64 3.38 -31.62
CA LEU A 44 -12.93 2.09 -31.63
C LEU A 44 -12.71 1.54 -33.05
N THR A 45 -13.68 1.68 -33.95
CA THR A 45 -13.57 1.07 -35.29
C THR A 45 -12.49 1.77 -36.11
N GLY A 46 -11.54 1.00 -36.65
CA GLY A 46 -10.40 1.53 -37.40
C GLY A 46 -9.25 2.03 -36.52
N LEU A 47 -9.31 1.81 -35.19
CA LEU A 47 -8.18 2.12 -34.31
C LEU A 47 -6.97 1.25 -34.70
N VAL A 48 -5.86 1.90 -35.06
CA VAL A 48 -4.61 1.25 -35.47
C VAL A 48 -3.62 1.23 -34.30
N ILE A 49 -3.08 0.05 -34.01
CA ILE A 49 -2.05 -0.21 -33.02
C ILE A 49 -0.80 -0.63 -33.79
N GLU A 50 0.20 0.24 -33.87
CA GLU A 50 1.43 -0.02 -34.62
C GLU A 50 2.67 0.00 -33.72
N THR A 51 3.52 -1.00 -33.90
CA THR A 51 4.82 -1.15 -33.23
C THR A 51 5.91 -1.44 -34.27
N GLU A 52 7.17 -1.53 -33.84
CA GLU A 52 8.27 -1.97 -34.72
C GLU A 52 8.08 -3.42 -35.20
N GLU A 53 7.40 -4.26 -34.42
CA GLU A 53 7.23 -5.70 -34.67
C GLU A 53 6.00 -6.04 -35.54
N GLY A 54 4.90 -5.29 -35.39
CA GLY A 54 3.63 -5.59 -36.05
C GLY A 54 2.60 -4.46 -35.98
N ARG A 55 1.55 -4.59 -36.79
CA ARG A 55 0.42 -3.66 -36.88
C ARG A 55 -0.89 -4.40 -36.66
N CYS A 56 -1.67 -3.99 -35.67
CA CYS A 56 -3.04 -4.44 -35.42
C CYS A 56 -4.05 -3.31 -35.71
N GLU A 57 -5.27 -3.68 -36.05
CA GLU A 57 -6.36 -2.74 -36.33
C GLU A 57 -7.68 -3.34 -35.84
N ILE A 58 -8.46 -2.55 -35.10
CA ILE A 58 -9.83 -2.92 -34.72
C ILE A 58 -10.71 -2.84 -35.97
N THR A 59 -11.20 -3.99 -36.43
CA THR A 59 -11.96 -4.08 -37.68
C THR A 59 -13.45 -3.85 -37.48
N SER A 60 -13.98 -4.19 -36.30
CA SER A 60 -15.40 -4.01 -36.00
C SER A 60 -15.66 -4.02 -34.49
N VAL A 61 -16.75 -3.36 -34.08
CA VAL A 61 -17.37 -3.52 -32.77
C VAL A 61 -18.65 -4.32 -32.98
N SER A 62 -18.70 -5.54 -32.43
CA SER A 62 -19.75 -6.53 -32.67
C SER A 62 -20.96 -6.35 -31.77
N SER A 63 -20.76 -5.93 -30.51
CA SER A 63 -21.85 -5.58 -29.59
C SER A 63 -21.44 -4.47 -28.62
N ILE A 64 -22.42 -3.66 -28.24
CA ILE A 64 -22.34 -2.66 -27.16
C ILE A 64 -23.64 -2.80 -26.35
N GLU A 65 -23.54 -3.43 -25.19
CA GLU A 65 -24.65 -3.72 -24.28
C GLU A 65 -24.53 -2.86 -23.03
N GLY A 66 -25.67 -2.40 -22.52
CA GLY A 66 -25.74 -1.45 -21.42
C GLY A 66 -26.46 -0.15 -21.77
N GLU A 67 -26.31 0.85 -20.90
CA GLU A 67 -27.04 2.11 -20.97
C GLU A 67 -26.21 3.30 -20.48
N ALA A 68 -26.63 4.51 -20.89
CA ALA A 68 -26.10 5.74 -20.35
C ALA A 68 -27.21 6.78 -20.17
N SER A 69 -27.17 7.52 -19.07
CA SER A 69 -28.06 8.65 -18.80
C SER A 69 -27.32 9.83 -18.19
N ALA A 70 -27.77 11.03 -18.57
CA ALA A 70 -27.31 12.30 -18.01
C ALA A 70 -28.43 12.89 -17.15
N ASN A 71 -28.14 13.07 -15.87
CA ASN A 71 -29.09 13.47 -14.85
C ASN A 71 -28.73 14.84 -14.31
N ASN A 72 -29.73 15.64 -13.99
CA ASN A 72 -29.55 16.92 -13.34
C ASN A 72 -30.40 17.00 -12.08
N ARG A 73 -29.76 17.31 -10.96
CA ARG A 73 -30.40 17.54 -9.66
C ARG A 73 -29.67 18.63 -8.90
N LYS A 74 -30.39 19.66 -8.44
CA LYS A 74 -29.83 20.78 -7.66
C LYS A 74 -28.63 21.44 -8.36
N ALA A 75 -28.73 21.64 -9.68
CA ALA A 75 -27.68 22.18 -10.53
C ALA A 75 -26.37 21.37 -10.58
N LYS A 76 -26.40 20.09 -10.19
CA LYS A 76 -25.31 19.12 -10.40
C LYS A 76 -25.69 18.17 -11.52
N LEU A 77 -24.79 18.05 -12.50
CA LEU A 77 -24.85 17.02 -13.53
C LEU A 77 -24.26 15.72 -13.00
N ILE A 78 -24.98 14.62 -13.16
CA ILE A 78 -24.59 13.27 -12.75
C ILE A 78 -24.74 12.38 -13.99
N PHE A 79 -23.70 11.64 -14.34
CA PHE A 79 -23.72 10.73 -15.48
C PHE A 79 -23.65 9.31 -14.95
N PHE A 80 -24.56 8.45 -15.41
CA PHE A 80 -24.48 7.02 -15.22
C PHE A 80 -24.24 6.40 -16.59
N TYR A 81 -23.28 5.50 -16.70
CA TYR A 81 -23.05 4.72 -17.89
C TYR A 81 -22.45 3.37 -17.51
N GLU A 82 -22.94 2.30 -18.11
CA GLU A 82 -22.38 0.97 -17.95
C GLU A 82 -22.38 0.30 -19.31
N TRP A 83 -21.22 -0.21 -19.74
CA TRP A 83 -21.03 -0.79 -21.05
C TRP A 83 -20.22 -2.07 -21.00
N VAL A 84 -20.76 -3.09 -21.66
CA VAL A 84 -20.04 -4.29 -22.10
C VAL A 84 -19.84 -4.17 -23.61
N ILE A 85 -18.57 -4.19 -24.06
CA ILE A 85 -18.21 -3.99 -25.47
C ILE A 85 -17.46 -5.19 -25.99
N ASN A 86 -17.91 -5.76 -27.11
CA ASN A 86 -17.19 -6.81 -27.81
C ASN A 86 -16.84 -6.36 -29.24
N GLY A 87 -15.71 -6.81 -29.75
CA GLY A 87 -15.32 -6.54 -31.13
C GLY A 87 -14.22 -7.45 -31.67
N GLU A 88 -13.84 -7.19 -32.92
CA GLU A 88 -12.86 -7.98 -33.67
C GLU A 88 -11.69 -7.10 -34.11
N TRP A 89 -10.51 -7.69 -34.15
CA TRP A 89 -9.30 -7.05 -34.65
C TRP A 89 -8.57 -7.95 -35.64
N SER A 90 -7.77 -7.33 -36.51
CA SER A 90 -6.85 -8.02 -37.41
C SER A 90 -5.45 -7.47 -37.26
N GLY A 91 -4.43 -8.32 -37.39
CA GLY A 91 -3.04 -7.91 -37.25
C GLY A 91 -2.12 -8.57 -38.26
N ILE A 92 -1.03 -7.87 -38.59
CA ILE A 92 0.01 -8.32 -39.53
C ILE A 92 1.36 -8.16 -38.84
N MET A 93 2.15 -9.23 -38.82
CA MET A 93 3.55 -9.18 -38.37
C MET A 93 4.43 -8.63 -39.49
N LYS A 94 5.31 -7.66 -39.18
CA LYS A 94 6.14 -7.00 -40.20
C LYS A 94 7.20 -7.92 -40.81
N GLU A 95 7.72 -8.88 -40.06
CA GLU A 95 8.76 -9.81 -40.53
C GLU A 95 8.21 -10.93 -41.44
N SER A 96 7.01 -11.43 -41.16
CA SER A 96 6.45 -12.60 -41.86
C SER A 96 5.32 -12.26 -42.84
N ASP A 97 4.81 -11.03 -42.81
CA ASP A 97 3.65 -10.52 -43.57
C ASP A 97 2.39 -11.39 -43.42
N LYS A 98 2.33 -12.22 -42.36
CA LYS A 98 1.19 -13.10 -42.07
C LYS A 98 0.11 -12.34 -41.32
N LYS A 99 -1.14 -12.54 -41.74
CA LYS A 99 -2.32 -11.94 -41.14
C LYS A 99 -2.99 -12.86 -40.12
N TYR A 100 -3.34 -12.30 -38.97
CA TYR A 100 -4.07 -12.96 -37.90
C TYR A 100 -5.33 -12.16 -37.54
N LYS A 101 -6.32 -12.85 -36.97
CA LYS A 101 -7.56 -12.26 -36.48
C LYS A 101 -7.78 -12.66 -35.03
N GLY A 102 -8.45 -11.80 -34.29
CA GLY A 102 -8.77 -12.02 -32.89
C GLY A 102 -9.97 -11.21 -32.45
N LYS A 103 -10.33 -11.38 -31.18
CA LYS A 103 -11.45 -10.67 -30.55
C LYS A 103 -10.96 -9.87 -29.35
N PHE A 104 -11.68 -8.81 -29.03
CA PHE A 104 -11.54 -8.11 -27.76
C PHE A 104 -12.88 -8.01 -27.04
N ASP A 105 -12.81 -7.92 -25.72
CA ASP A 105 -13.93 -7.79 -24.78
C ASP A 105 -13.57 -6.73 -23.73
N VAL A 106 -14.53 -5.89 -23.38
CA VAL A 106 -14.44 -4.86 -22.35
C VAL A 106 -15.64 -5.05 -21.42
N PRO A 107 -15.46 -5.67 -20.25
CA PRO A 107 -16.58 -6.08 -19.41
C PRO A 107 -17.05 -4.98 -18.44
N ASN A 108 -16.24 -3.95 -18.19
CA ASN A 108 -16.42 -3.04 -17.05
C ASN A 108 -16.21 -1.55 -17.38
N LEU A 109 -16.62 -1.08 -18.57
CA LEU A 109 -16.64 0.37 -18.81
C LEU A 109 -17.85 0.98 -18.07
N SER A 110 -17.62 1.55 -16.88
CA SER A 110 -18.67 2.26 -16.11
C SER A 110 -18.20 3.54 -15.41
N GLU A 111 -19.10 4.31 -14.79
CA GLU A 111 -18.71 5.49 -14.00
C GLU A 111 -17.97 5.16 -12.70
N GLU A 112 -17.94 3.88 -12.30
CA GLU A 112 -17.22 3.41 -11.11
C GLU A 112 -15.73 3.15 -11.37
N HIS A 113 -15.32 3.09 -12.63
CA HIS A 113 -13.95 2.79 -13.06
C HIS A 113 -13.33 3.99 -13.78
N GLU A 114 -12.08 4.34 -13.44
CA GLU A 114 -11.33 5.33 -14.22
C GLU A 114 -10.89 4.74 -15.57
N PRO A 115 -10.72 5.55 -16.64
CA PRO A 115 -10.44 5.02 -17.97
C PRO A 115 -9.22 4.12 -18.10
N ASP A 116 -8.19 4.31 -17.27
CA ASP A 116 -6.97 3.51 -17.21
C ASP A 116 -7.09 2.23 -16.35
N GLU A 117 -8.19 2.09 -15.59
CA GLU A 117 -8.56 0.89 -14.84
C GLU A 117 -9.49 -0.05 -15.63
N ILE A 118 -9.96 0.35 -16.81
CA ILE A 118 -10.86 -0.46 -17.65
C ILE A 118 -10.12 -1.68 -18.19
N ASP A 119 -10.68 -2.86 -17.95
CA ASP A 119 -10.14 -4.12 -18.45
C ASP A 119 -10.43 -4.30 -19.94
N VAL A 120 -9.41 -4.72 -20.70
CA VAL A 120 -9.56 -5.11 -22.11
C VAL A 120 -8.99 -6.50 -22.30
N ASN A 121 -9.88 -7.47 -22.44
CA ASN A 121 -9.54 -8.85 -22.72
C ASN A 121 -9.29 -9.04 -24.21
N VAL A 122 -8.18 -9.68 -24.58
CA VAL A 122 -7.82 -9.90 -25.99
C VAL A 122 -7.54 -11.38 -26.24
N SER A 123 -8.10 -11.91 -27.32
CA SER A 123 -7.87 -13.28 -27.82
C SER A 123 -7.46 -13.28 -29.29
N VAL A 124 -6.87 -14.37 -29.75
CA VAL A 124 -6.50 -14.61 -31.15
C VAL A 124 -7.03 -15.97 -31.59
N GLU A 125 -7.56 -16.09 -32.82
CA GLU A 125 -8.21 -17.34 -33.28
C GLU A 125 -7.23 -18.52 -33.44
N LYS A 126 -5.95 -18.24 -33.64
CA LYS A 126 -4.89 -19.23 -33.80
C LYS A 126 -3.71 -18.91 -32.87
N GLU A 127 -3.66 -19.59 -31.73
CA GLU A 127 -2.62 -19.43 -30.71
C GLU A 127 -1.32 -20.17 -31.09
N LYS A 128 -0.67 -19.79 -32.19
CA LYS A 128 0.67 -20.30 -32.62
C LYS A 128 1.54 -19.19 -33.20
N ASP A 129 2.82 -19.20 -32.85
CA ASP A 129 3.88 -18.32 -33.37
C ASP A 129 3.51 -16.81 -33.30
N ASP A 130 3.48 -16.14 -34.44
CA ASP A 130 3.20 -14.72 -34.68
C ASP A 130 1.83 -14.25 -34.15
N GLY A 131 0.85 -15.14 -34.06
CA GLY A 131 -0.48 -14.80 -33.53
C GLY A 131 -0.44 -14.44 -32.04
N LEU A 132 0.41 -15.11 -31.25
CA LEU A 132 0.61 -14.80 -29.83
C LEU A 132 1.35 -13.47 -29.65
N LYS A 133 2.29 -13.15 -30.54
CA LYS A 133 2.98 -11.84 -30.53
C LYS A 133 2.02 -10.69 -30.81
N LEU A 134 1.13 -10.82 -31.80
CA LEU A 134 0.11 -9.81 -32.09
C LEU A 134 -0.92 -9.66 -30.95
N LYS A 135 -1.28 -10.77 -30.27
CA LYS A 135 -2.10 -10.74 -29.04
C LYS A 135 -1.41 -9.94 -27.93
N GLU A 136 -0.11 -10.14 -27.74
CA GLU A 136 0.70 -9.36 -26.78
C GLU A 136 0.79 -7.88 -27.14
N ILE A 137 0.93 -7.54 -28.43
CA ILE A 137 0.89 -6.14 -28.91
C ILE A 137 -0.46 -5.50 -28.59
N MET A 138 -1.57 -6.19 -28.85
CA MET A 138 -2.90 -5.69 -28.50
C MET A 138 -3.06 -5.52 -26.98
N ARG A 139 -2.52 -6.42 -26.16
CA ARG A 139 -2.60 -6.33 -24.70
C ARG A 139 -1.73 -5.20 -24.12
N LYS A 140 -0.51 -5.04 -24.61
CA LYS A 140 0.47 -4.08 -24.05
C LYS A 140 0.29 -2.67 -24.62
N THR A 141 0.02 -2.57 -25.92
CA THR A 141 -0.06 -1.29 -26.64
C THR A 141 -1.49 -0.95 -27.03
N GLY A 142 -2.30 -1.94 -27.40
CA GLY A 142 -3.70 -1.73 -27.78
C GLY A 142 -4.58 -1.34 -26.60
N THR A 143 -4.46 -1.99 -25.45
CA THR A 143 -5.24 -1.69 -24.25
C THR A 143 -5.12 -0.22 -23.84
N PRO A 144 -3.91 0.37 -23.65
CA PRO A 144 -3.79 1.80 -23.35
C PRO A 144 -4.39 2.73 -24.41
N LEU A 145 -4.34 2.35 -25.70
CA LEU A 145 -4.95 3.14 -26.78
C LEU A 145 -6.48 3.08 -26.74
N MET A 146 -7.07 1.93 -26.44
CA MET A 146 -8.50 1.77 -26.25
C MET A 146 -8.99 2.53 -25.01
N GLN A 147 -8.26 2.45 -23.90
CA GLN A 147 -8.52 3.22 -22.68
C GLN A 147 -8.54 4.74 -22.95
N LYS A 148 -7.65 5.24 -23.83
CA LYS A 148 -7.66 6.63 -24.30
C LYS A 148 -8.92 6.97 -25.10
N GLN A 149 -9.44 6.04 -25.91
CA GLN A 149 -10.71 6.23 -26.60
C GLN A 149 -11.88 6.27 -25.61
N PHE A 150 -11.88 5.44 -24.57
CA PHE A 150 -12.90 5.50 -23.50
C PHE A 150 -12.88 6.82 -22.74
N ALA A 151 -11.71 7.34 -22.40
CA ALA A 151 -11.58 8.68 -21.84
C ALA A 151 -12.16 9.77 -22.77
N THR A 152 -11.96 9.63 -24.08
CA THR A 152 -12.51 10.53 -25.09
C THR A 152 -14.03 10.45 -25.15
N TYR A 153 -14.59 9.23 -25.11
CA TYR A 153 -16.03 9.01 -25.02
C TYR A 153 -16.64 9.71 -23.80
N ILE A 154 -16.08 9.52 -22.61
CA ILE A 154 -16.58 10.12 -21.36
C ILE A 154 -16.55 11.64 -21.44
N LYS A 155 -15.49 12.22 -22.04
CA LYS A 155 -15.41 13.66 -22.28
C LYS A 155 -16.52 14.14 -23.22
N CYS A 156 -16.69 13.49 -24.37
CA CYS A 156 -17.73 13.86 -25.33
C CYS A 156 -19.14 13.71 -24.72
N LEU A 157 -19.38 12.69 -23.89
CA LEU A 157 -20.67 12.48 -23.21
C LEU A 157 -20.99 13.67 -22.31
N LYS A 158 -20.01 14.11 -21.52
CA LYS A 158 -20.13 15.26 -20.63
C LYS A 158 -20.34 16.55 -21.42
N GLU A 159 -19.61 16.76 -22.51
CA GLU A 159 -19.73 17.96 -23.35
C GLU A 159 -21.09 18.05 -24.03
N GLU A 160 -21.54 16.97 -24.69
CA GLU A 160 -22.81 16.94 -25.43
C GLU A 160 -24.02 17.17 -24.52
N TYR A 161 -24.05 16.48 -23.37
CA TYR A 161 -25.21 16.49 -22.48
C TYR A 161 -25.15 17.56 -21.36
N SER A 162 -24.09 18.37 -21.31
CA SER A 162 -24.01 19.56 -20.45
C SER A 162 -24.53 20.83 -21.14
N GLN A 163 -24.67 20.85 -22.48
CA GLN A 163 -25.21 22.00 -23.20
C GLN A 163 -26.71 22.16 -22.92
N ASN A 164 -27.13 23.40 -22.62
CA ASN A 164 -28.52 23.82 -22.31
C ASN A 164 -29.08 23.52 -20.91
N VAL A 165 -28.23 23.33 -19.90
CA VAL A 165 -28.68 23.02 -18.52
C VAL A 165 -28.67 24.24 -17.58
N ILE A 166 -28.13 25.38 -18.01
CA ILE A 166 -28.05 26.62 -17.23
C ILE A 166 -28.88 27.71 -17.91
N LEU A 167 -30.00 28.11 -17.30
CA LEU A 167 -30.75 29.30 -17.69
C LEU A 167 -29.91 30.57 -17.39
N PRO A 168 -29.84 31.56 -18.29
CA PRO A 168 -29.07 32.78 -18.05
C PRO A 168 -29.74 33.64 -16.96
N THR A 169 -28.99 33.98 -15.91
CA THR A 169 -29.39 35.00 -14.94
C THR A 169 -29.44 36.36 -15.63
N LYS A 170 -30.59 37.06 -15.55
CA LYS A 170 -30.77 38.42 -16.11
C LYS A 170 -29.67 39.37 -15.60
N ASN A 171 -28.70 39.66 -16.46
CA ASN A 171 -28.12 40.98 -16.72
C ASN A 171 -26.83 40.83 -17.53
N GLN A 172 -26.97 40.76 -18.85
CA GLN A 172 -26.02 41.36 -19.80
C GLN A 172 -26.72 41.44 -21.16
N ALA A 173 -26.98 42.67 -21.59
CA ALA A 173 -27.56 42.97 -22.89
C ALA A 173 -26.51 42.74 -23.98
N ASN A 174 -26.94 42.04 -25.04
CA ASN A 174 -26.51 42.07 -26.44
C ASN A 174 -25.05 42.45 -26.76
N GLU A 175 -24.31 41.47 -27.30
CA GLU A 175 -23.69 41.62 -28.62
C GLU A 175 -23.73 40.27 -29.35
N LYS A 176 -24.52 40.21 -30.43
CA LYS A 176 -24.47 39.12 -31.42
C LYS A 176 -23.27 39.37 -32.33
N LYS A 177 -22.31 38.44 -32.37
CA LYS A 177 -21.44 38.26 -33.54
C LYS A 177 -21.56 36.83 -34.06
N THR A 178 -21.82 36.74 -35.35
CA THR A 178 -22.09 35.56 -36.17
C THR A 178 -20.86 34.66 -36.31
N THR A 179 -21.10 33.35 -36.35
CA THR A 179 -20.14 32.24 -36.29
C THR A 179 -19.38 31.98 -37.61
N GLU A 180 -19.16 32.98 -38.47
CA GLU A 180 -18.53 32.78 -39.80
C GLU A 180 -17.16 33.46 -39.99
N GLU A 181 -16.67 34.27 -39.04
CA GLU A 181 -15.35 34.93 -39.19
C GLU A 181 -14.20 34.27 -38.40
N VAL A 182 -14.46 33.24 -37.59
CA VAL A 182 -13.41 32.56 -36.79
C VAL A 182 -12.76 31.38 -37.53
N LEU A 183 -13.37 30.89 -38.62
CA LEU A 183 -12.85 29.75 -39.39
C LEU A 183 -11.77 30.11 -40.43
N ASN A 184 -11.65 31.38 -40.83
CA ASN A 184 -10.61 31.80 -41.80
C ASN A 184 -9.33 32.38 -41.20
N ALA A 185 -9.29 32.69 -39.89
CA ALA A 185 -8.07 33.20 -39.24
C ALA A 185 -7.10 32.10 -38.74
N LYS A 186 -7.52 30.82 -38.75
CA LYS A 186 -6.70 29.67 -38.30
C LYS A 186 -6.05 28.87 -39.44
N VAL A 187 -6.34 29.18 -40.70
CA VAL A 187 -5.80 28.43 -41.86
C VAL A 187 -4.57 29.12 -42.47
N GLU A 188 -4.36 30.42 -42.25
CA GLU A 188 -3.19 31.14 -42.80
C GLU A 188 -1.95 31.16 -41.89
N MET A 189 -2.04 30.81 -40.60
CA MET A 189 -0.84 30.69 -39.73
C MET A 189 -0.07 29.37 -39.90
N SER A 190 -0.61 28.41 -40.66
CA SER A 190 -0.01 27.08 -40.84
C SER A 190 0.92 26.96 -42.07
N LYS A 191 1.30 28.08 -42.71
CA LYS A 191 2.10 28.06 -43.95
C LYS A 191 3.41 28.85 -43.93
N MET A 192 3.91 29.29 -42.78
CA MET A 192 5.28 29.84 -42.68
C MET A 192 6.01 29.37 -41.43
N VAL A 193 6.37 28.08 -41.36
CA VAL A 193 7.56 27.63 -40.62
C VAL A 193 8.19 26.44 -41.34
N ILE A 194 8.77 26.71 -42.52
CA ILE A 194 9.96 25.99 -43.00
C ILE A 194 10.94 27.09 -43.38
N ASN A 195 11.81 27.49 -42.44
CA ASN A 195 13.26 27.59 -42.70
C ASN A 195 14.04 28.28 -41.57
N SER A 196 15.29 27.82 -41.51
CA SER A 196 16.51 28.46 -40.98
C SER A 196 16.71 28.51 -39.47
N SER A 197 17.63 27.63 -39.05
CA SER A 197 18.67 27.91 -38.07
C SER A 197 19.28 29.31 -38.25
N HIS A 198 19.48 30.04 -37.15
CA HIS A 198 20.72 30.75 -36.78
C HIS A 198 20.56 31.46 -35.42
N ALA A 199 21.71 31.83 -34.86
CA ALA A 199 22.03 32.08 -33.47
C ALA A 199 21.37 33.30 -32.78
N ALA A 200 21.31 33.17 -31.44
CA ALA A 200 21.17 34.15 -30.36
C ALA A 200 20.97 35.64 -30.70
N ASP A 201 19.88 36.23 -30.16
CA ASP A 201 20.01 37.42 -29.32
C ASP A 201 18.81 37.64 -28.37
N LYS A 202 19.06 38.26 -27.22
CA LYS A 202 18.11 38.51 -26.11
C LYS A 202 17.17 39.68 -26.39
N THR A 203 15.85 39.44 -26.35
CA THR A 203 14.85 40.46 -25.91
C THR A 203 13.66 39.78 -25.24
N SER A 204 13.43 40.08 -23.95
CA SER A 204 12.30 39.55 -23.16
C SER A 204 11.02 40.36 -23.41
N VAL A 205 10.09 39.79 -24.18
CA VAL A 205 8.70 40.27 -24.24
C VAL A 205 7.92 39.49 -23.18
N GLY A 206 7.74 40.08 -22.00
CA GLY A 206 6.95 39.48 -20.91
C GLY A 206 6.29 40.56 -20.05
N VAL A 207 4.97 40.47 -19.86
CA VAL A 207 4.23 41.31 -18.90
C VAL A 207 4.71 40.94 -17.50
N LYS A 208 5.24 41.89 -16.73
CA LYS A 208 5.66 41.64 -15.34
C LYS A 208 4.42 41.33 -14.49
N ILE A 209 4.35 40.13 -13.93
CA ILE A 209 3.32 39.74 -12.96
C ILE A 209 3.73 40.29 -11.59
N ASP A 210 2.87 41.09 -10.98
CA ASP A 210 3.07 41.53 -9.60
C ASP A 210 2.88 40.33 -8.64
N THR A 211 3.83 40.16 -7.71
CA THR A 211 3.87 38.99 -6.82
C THR A 211 4.07 39.37 -5.37
N LYS A 212 3.59 38.50 -4.48
CA LYS A 212 3.71 38.59 -3.03
C LYS A 212 4.35 37.33 -2.45
N THR A 213 4.80 37.46 -1.21
CA THR A 213 5.33 36.35 -0.41
C THR A 213 4.38 36.02 0.73
N VAL A 214 4.00 34.75 0.84
CA VAL A 214 3.25 34.21 1.98
C VAL A 214 4.25 33.68 3.00
N THR A 215 3.99 33.94 4.29
CA THR A 215 4.74 33.35 5.39
C THR A 215 3.75 32.94 6.49
N LEU A 216 3.80 31.68 6.89
CA LEU A 216 2.93 31.08 7.90
C LEU A 216 3.77 30.24 8.85
N GLU A 217 3.37 30.20 10.11
CA GLU A 217 3.94 29.30 11.10
C GLU A 217 2.78 28.59 11.82
N GLU A 218 2.86 27.27 11.95
CA GLU A 218 1.85 26.47 12.63
C GLU A 218 2.53 25.35 13.42
N GLU A 219 1.99 25.01 14.59
CA GLU A 219 2.56 24.01 15.49
C GLU A 219 1.73 22.72 15.47
N PHE A 220 2.40 21.58 15.36
CA PHE A 220 1.81 20.25 15.25
C PHE A 220 2.27 19.35 16.40
N VAL A 221 1.33 18.61 16.99
CA VAL A 221 1.62 17.66 18.08
C VAL A 221 2.17 16.35 17.51
N CYS A 222 3.36 16.42 16.91
CA CYS A 222 4.12 15.27 16.42
C CYS A 222 5.60 15.64 16.31
N ALA A 223 6.46 14.65 16.08
CA ALA A 223 7.88 14.86 15.82
C ALA A 223 8.16 15.29 14.36
N PRO A 224 9.25 16.01 14.08
CA PRO A 224 9.58 16.47 12.73
C PRO A 224 9.61 15.36 11.67
N PRO A 225 10.16 14.16 11.96
CA PRO A 225 10.16 13.06 11.00
C PRO A 225 8.75 12.60 10.62
N GLN A 226 7.80 12.64 11.57
CA GLN A 226 6.41 12.28 11.32
C GLN A 226 5.76 13.28 10.37
N LEU A 227 5.93 14.58 10.65
CA LEU A 227 5.35 15.63 9.81
C LEU A 227 5.99 15.65 8.41
N TYR A 228 7.30 15.46 8.32
CA TYR A 228 8.02 15.33 7.06
C TYR A 228 7.45 14.18 6.21
N ARG A 229 7.24 13.00 6.80
CA ARG A 229 6.65 11.83 6.12
C ARG A 229 5.24 12.10 5.60
N VAL A 230 4.44 12.94 6.26
CA VAL A 230 3.11 13.33 5.72
C VAL A 230 3.21 14.00 4.34
N PHE A 231 4.34 14.61 4.00
CA PHE A 231 4.54 15.24 2.69
C PHE A 231 5.29 14.37 1.70
N THR A 232 6.11 13.42 2.18
CA THR A 232 7.07 12.71 1.32
C THR A 232 6.77 11.23 1.11
N ASP A 233 5.76 10.70 1.79
CA ASP A 233 5.51 9.27 1.87
C ASP A 233 4.09 8.90 1.43
N LYS A 234 3.97 8.02 0.43
CA LYS A 234 2.70 7.71 -0.22
C LYS A 234 1.66 7.19 0.75
N GLU A 235 2.03 6.19 1.55
CA GLU A 235 1.14 5.50 2.48
C GLU A 235 0.65 6.48 3.55
N MET A 236 1.53 7.36 4.01
CA MET A 236 1.18 8.39 4.98
C MET A 236 0.31 9.49 4.36
N VAL A 237 0.61 9.95 3.15
CA VAL A 237 -0.23 10.91 2.43
C VAL A 237 -1.63 10.35 2.22
N GLN A 238 -1.77 9.07 1.83
CA GLN A 238 -3.07 8.42 1.69
C GLN A 238 -3.82 8.34 3.03
N ALA A 239 -3.14 7.92 4.09
CA ALA A 239 -3.73 7.84 5.43
C ALA A 239 -4.25 9.20 5.93
N PHE A 240 -3.52 10.29 5.67
CA PHE A 240 -3.90 11.63 6.14
C PHE A 240 -4.90 12.36 5.25
N THR A 241 -4.82 12.15 3.94
CA THR A 241 -5.73 12.82 3.00
C THR A 241 -7.07 12.11 2.85
N GLY A 242 -7.15 10.83 3.26
CA GLY A 242 -8.35 10.01 3.08
C GLY A 242 -8.71 9.78 1.61
N GLY A 243 -7.75 9.99 0.70
CA GLY A 243 -7.90 9.83 -0.74
C GLY A 243 -6.71 9.08 -1.34
N SER A 244 -6.89 8.57 -2.55
CA SER A 244 -5.81 7.94 -3.31
C SER A 244 -4.68 8.94 -3.55
N ALA A 245 -3.46 8.44 -3.42
CA ALA A 245 -2.25 9.17 -3.77
C ALA A 245 -1.35 8.32 -4.68
N ILE A 246 -0.80 8.97 -5.71
CA ILE A 246 0.23 8.44 -6.60
C ILE A 246 1.53 9.14 -6.22
N TYR A 247 2.59 8.36 -6.04
CA TYR A 247 3.90 8.86 -5.62
C TYR A 247 4.99 7.97 -6.26
N GLU A 248 5.30 8.23 -7.53
CA GLU A 248 6.28 7.47 -8.30
C GLU A 248 7.65 8.15 -8.16
N VAL A 249 8.44 7.78 -7.14
CA VAL A 249 9.74 8.42 -6.82
C VAL A 249 10.85 7.99 -7.78
N GLU A 250 10.60 8.17 -9.08
CA GLU A 250 11.52 7.88 -10.17
C GLU A 250 11.58 9.05 -11.14
N LYS A 251 12.65 9.15 -11.93
CA LYS A 251 12.76 10.20 -12.94
C LYS A 251 11.61 10.08 -13.93
N GLY A 252 10.76 11.11 -14.02
CA GLY A 252 9.54 11.13 -14.83
C GLY A 252 8.28 10.65 -14.10
N GLY A 253 8.39 10.16 -12.87
CA GLY A 253 7.27 9.60 -12.12
C GLY A 253 6.27 10.66 -11.67
N ARG A 254 4.99 10.28 -11.57
CA ARG A 254 3.85 11.13 -11.21
C ARG A 254 3.70 11.30 -9.70
N ILE A 255 3.24 12.49 -9.33
CA ILE A 255 2.66 12.79 -8.02
C ILE A 255 1.20 13.13 -8.25
N SER A 256 0.30 12.49 -7.52
CA SER A 256 -1.12 12.82 -7.46
C SER A 256 -1.54 12.70 -6.01
N LEU A 257 -2.03 13.76 -5.38
CA LEU A 257 -2.48 13.72 -3.99
C LEU A 257 -3.95 14.11 -3.92
N MET A 258 -4.62 13.61 -2.88
CA MET A 258 -6.00 13.97 -2.54
C MET A 258 -6.97 13.65 -3.69
N ASN A 259 -6.93 12.45 -4.29
CA ASN A 259 -7.75 12.10 -5.47
C ASN A 259 -7.51 13.03 -6.69
N GLY A 260 -6.26 13.40 -6.95
CA GLY A 260 -5.88 14.21 -8.11
C GLY A 260 -6.09 15.71 -7.98
N TYR A 261 -6.45 16.22 -6.81
CA TYR A 261 -6.55 17.67 -6.58
C TYR A 261 -5.18 18.36 -6.64
N VAL A 262 -4.13 17.66 -6.22
CA VAL A 262 -2.73 18.09 -6.39
C VAL A 262 -2.07 17.11 -7.34
N THR A 263 -1.41 17.62 -8.37
CA THR A 263 -0.70 16.76 -9.34
C THR A 263 0.66 17.33 -9.70
N GLY A 264 1.60 16.46 -10.04
CA GLY A 264 3.00 16.81 -10.25
C GLY A 264 3.83 15.67 -10.83
N GLY A 265 5.13 15.90 -10.95
CA GLY A 265 6.06 14.84 -11.35
C GLY A 265 7.49 15.09 -10.90
N PHE A 266 8.25 14.01 -10.80
CA PHE A 266 9.68 13.99 -10.50
C PHE A 266 10.48 14.14 -11.79
N VAL A 267 11.44 15.07 -11.87
CA VAL A 267 12.08 15.47 -13.15
C VAL A 267 13.50 14.90 -13.33
N GLU A 268 14.29 14.82 -12.26
CA GLU A 268 15.62 14.20 -12.26
C GLU A 268 16.03 13.76 -10.86
N LEU A 269 16.87 12.72 -10.80
CA LEU A 269 17.37 12.08 -9.59
C LEU A 269 18.91 12.20 -9.56
N VAL A 270 19.50 13.11 -8.76
CA VAL A 270 20.94 13.15 -8.50
C VAL A 270 21.28 12.48 -7.17
N SER A 271 22.22 11.51 -7.20
CA SER A 271 22.80 10.90 -6.01
C SER A 271 23.81 11.85 -5.37
N THR A 272 23.49 12.45 -4.24
CA THR A 272 24.53 12.93 -3.32
C THR A 272 24.82 11.79 -2.34
N GLY A 273 26.10 11.51 -2.09
CA GLY A 273 26.61 10.30 -1.42
C GLY A 273 26.22 10.09 0.06
N LEU A 274 24.93 10.16 0.38
CA LEU A 274 24.30 9.69 1.61
C LEU A 274 23.14 8.78 1.20
N ASN A 275 23.47 7.51 0.98
CA ASN A 275 22.49 6.48 0.70
C ASN A 275 21.83 6.07 2.02
N VAL A 276 20.77 6.78 2.39
CA VAL A 276 19.86 6.39 3.47
C VAL A 276 18.49 6.18 2.84
N ASN A 277 18.06 4.93 2.71
CA ASN A 277 16.71 4.54 2.29
C ASN A 277 16.23 5.01 0.90
N GLY A 278 17.13 5.15 -0.08
CA GLY A 278 16.76 5.15 -1.50
C GLY A 278 16.09 6.41 -2.06
N TYR A 279 16.22 7.58 -1.43
CA TYR A 279 15.74 8.84 -2.01
C TYR A 279 16.85 9.52 -2.84
N VAL A 280 16.49 9.97 -4.06
CA VAL A 280 17.39 10.66 -4.98
C VAL A 280 16.80 12.03 -5.36
N THR A 281 17.62 13.08 -5.47
CA THR A 281 17.18 14.50 -5.48
C THR A 281 17.72 15.31 -6.67
N GLY A 282 16.84 15.98 -7.44
CA GLY A 282 16.95 17.39 -7.89
C GLY A 282 17.79 17.79 -9.13
N GLY A 283 17.13 18.42 -10.12
CA GLY A 283 17.68 19.23 -11.25
C GLY A 283 16.59 19.69 -12.26
N PHE A 284 16.66 20.91 -12.82
CA PHE A 284 15.63 21.57 -13.68
C PHE A 284 15.83 21.39 -15.19
N VAL A 285 14.75 21.08 -15.94
CA VAL A 285 14.60 21.37 -17.38
C VAL A 285 13.19 21.93 -17.64
N GLU A 286 13.11 22.90 -18.55
CA GLU A 286 11.91 23.58 -19.02
C GLU A 286 10.79 22.60 -19.44
N LEU A 287 9.58 22.75 -18.89
CA LEU A 287 8.36 22.09 -19.39
C LEU A 287 8.01 22.67 -20.76
N VAL A 288 8.70 22.21 -21.80
CA VAL A 288 8.27 22.41 -23.18
C VAL A 288 7.86 21.05 -23.73
N SER A 289 6.54 20.86 -23.83
CA SER A 289 5.85 19.88 -24.71
C SER A 289 5.72 18.39 -24.33
N THR A 290 5.82 17.98 -23.06
CA THR A 290 5.25 16.65 -22.70
C THR A 290 3.74 16.78 -22.59
N GLY A 291 3.00 16.16 -23.52
CA GLY A 291 1.53 16.13 -23.59
C GLY A 291 0.85 15.37 -22.45
N LEU A 292 1.21 15.64 -21.20
CA LEU A 292 0.55 15.17 -19.99
C LEU A 292 -0.67 16.07 -19.73
N ASN A 293 -1.85 15.47 -19.73
CA ASN A 293 -3.10 16.16 -19.40
C ASN A 293 -3.23 16.24 -17.87
N VAL A 294 -2.91 17.40 -17.29
CA VAL A 294 -2.83 17.60 -15.83
C VAL A 294 -4.13 18.26 -15.35
N ASN A 295 -5.05 17.48 -14.76
CA ASN A 295 -6.38 17.95 -14.35
C ASN A 295 -6.47 18.49 -12.89
N GLY A 296 -5.34 18.58 -12.17
CA GLY A 296 -5.33 19.08 -10.78
C GLY A 296 -5.54 20.59 -10.62
N TYR A 297 -5.99 21.01 -9.43
CA TYR A 297 -6.14 22.42 -9.05
C TYR A 297 -4.79 23.08 -8.75
N VAL A 298 -3.82 22.29 -8.29
CA VAL A 298 -2.41 22.65 -8.07
C VAL A 298 -1.52 21.80 -8.98
N THR A 299 -0.59 22.43 -9.70
CA THR A 299 0.44 21.75 -10.52
C THR A 299 1.83 22.10 -10.02
N GLY A 300 2.69 21.11 -9.76
CA GLY A 300 4.05 21.38 -9.30
C GLY A 300 4.95 20.16 -9.08
N GLY A 301 6.03 20.33 -8.34
CA GLY A 301 6.96 19.25 -7.98
C GLY A 301 7.93 19.65 -6.87
N PHE A 302 8.64 18.67 -6.31
CA PHE A 302 9.70 18.91 -5.33
C PHE A 302 10.94 19.51 -6.00
N VAL A 303 11.54 20.49 -5.33
CA VAL A 303 12.78 21.17 -5.73
C VAL A 303 13.94 20.70 -4.85
N GLU A 304 13.72 20.60 -3.54
CA GLU A 304 14.72 20.21 -2.55
C GLU A 304 14.05 19.41 -1.43
N LEU A 305 14.72 18.37 -0.95
CA LEU A 305 14.30 17.57 0.18
C LEU A 305 15.50 17.40 1.11
N VAL A 306 15.42 17.96 2.31
CA VAL A 306 16.37 17.72 3.40
C VAL A 306 15.61 16.93 4.47
N PRO A 307 15.91 15.63 4.65
CA PRO A 307 15.18 14.76 5.56
C PRO A 307 14.96 15.42 6.93
N GLU A 308 13.71 15.41 7.39
CA GLU A 308 13.29 15.85 8.74
C GLU A 308 13.47 17.36 9.02
N GLU A 309 14.07 18.12 8.08
CA GLU A 309 14.42 19.52 8.27
C GLU A 309 13.70 20.46 7.29
N LYS A 310 13.65 20.11 5.99
CA LYS A 310 13.21 21.05 4.96
C LYS A 310 12.64 20.38 3.72
N ILE A 311 11.58 20.96 3.17
CA ILE A 311 11.03 20.60 1.85
C ILE A 311 10.88 21.89 1.04
N VAL A 312 11.41 21.92 -0.18
CA VAL A 312 11.14 22.98 -1.15
C VAL A 312 10.33 22.40 -2.30
N MET A 313 9.24 23.05 -2.66
CA MET A 313 8.36 22.68 -3.76
C MET A 313 8.15 23.88 -4.67
N ARG A 314 7.92 23.62 -5.95
CA ARG A 314 7.49 24.64 -6.90
C ARG A 314 6.13 24.25 -7.42
N TRP A 315 5.13 25.12 -7.28
CA TRP A 315 3.79 24.85 -7.80
C TRP A 315 3.03 26.11 -8.19
N ARG A 316 1.96 25.93 -8.98
CA ARG A 316 1.02 26.96 -9.42
C ARG A 316 -0.41 26.48 -9.25
N LEU A 317 -1.35 27.41 -9.06
CA LEU A 317 -2.77 27.09 -9.21
C LEU A 317 -3.13 27.05 -10.69
N LYS A 318 -4.15 26.26 -11.03
CA LYS A 318 -4.74 26.22 -12.38
C LYS A 318 -5.23 27.60 -12.85
N THR A 319 -5.60 28.49 -11.93
CA THR A 319 -6.02 29.87 -12.26
C THR A 319 -4.85 30.80 -12.59
N TRP A 320 -3.60 30.39 -12.36
CA TRP A 320 -2.42 31.20 -12.61
C TRP A 320 -1.97 31.08 -14.08
N PRO A 321 -1.27 32.09 -14.62
CA PRO A 321 -0.67 31.99 -15.95
C PRO A 321 0.22 30.75 -16.11
N ASP A 322 0.18 30.10 -17.28
CA ASP A 322 0.81 28.79 -17.52
C ASP A 322 2.33 28.74 -17.29
N VAL A 323 2.99 29.88 -17.44
CA VAL A 323 4.43 30.03 -17.26
C VAL A 323 4.82 30.47 -15.86
N HIS A 324 3.85 30.79 -14.99
CA HIS A 324 4.10 31.37 -13.68
C HIS A 324 3.98 30.35 -12.56
N PHE A 325 5.04 30.22 -11.77
CA PHE A 325 5.11 29.31 -10.63
C PHE A 325 5.59 30.04 -9.39
N SER A 326 5.11 29.59 -8.23
CA SER A 326 5.63 29.98 -6.94
C SER A 326 6.56 28.92 -6.39
N GLU A 327 7.44 29.33 -5.48
CA GLU A 327 8.31 28.45 -4.73
C GLU A 327 7.85 28.44 -3.27
N VAL A 328 7.64 27.25 -2.72
CA VAL A 328 7.24 26.99 -1.33
C VAL A 328 8.40 26.32 -0.62
N THR A 329 8.81 26.88 0.49
CA THR A 329 9.71 26.26 1.47
C THR A 329 8.93 25.90 2.71
N LEU A 330 9.00 24.64 3.12
CA LEU A 330 8.55 24.10 4.39
C LEU A 330 9.80 23.84 5.24
N GLU A 331 9.89 24.42 6.43
CA GLU A 331 10.92 24.09 7.43
C GLU A 331 10.26 23.44 8.64
N PHE A 332 10.83 22.35 9.13
CA PHE A 332 10.39 21.64 10.32
C PHE A 332 11.35 21.95 11.47
N LYS A 333 10.85 22.54 12.55
CA LYS A 333 11.66 22.83 13.74
C LYS A 333 11.10 22.09 14.94
N GLU A 334 11.90 21.24 15.54
CA GLU A 334 11.55 20.56 16.79
C GLU A 334 11.31 21.58 17.90
N LYS A 335 10.25 21.35 18.67
CA LYS A 335 9.92 21.99 19.94
C LYS A 335 9.60 20.90 20.96
N ASP A 336 9.50 21.26 22.24
CA ASP A 336 9.24 20.31 23.33
C ASP A 336 7.94 19.51 23.12
N GLY A 337 8.04 18.32 22.51
CA GLY A 337 6.92 17.44 22.21
C GLY A 337 6.07 17.84 20.99
N SER A 338 6.54 18.79 20.16
CA SER A 338 5.82 19.28 18.98
C SER A 338 6.77 19.67 17.85
N THR A 339 6.20 19.92 16.66
CA THR A 339 6.94 20.43 15.50
C THR A 339 6.34 21.75 15.06
N LEU A 340 7.17 22.78 14.95
CA LEU A 340 6.80 24.03 14.30
C LEU A 340 7.10 23.92 12.80
N LEU A 341 6.05 23.95 11.98
CA LEU A 341 6.15 24.06 10.53
C LEU A 341 6.18 25.53 10.14
N LYS A 342 7.24 25.95 9.44
CA LYS A 342 7.30 27.27 8.80
C LYS A 342 7.09 27.11 7.31
N VAL A 343 6.05 27.75 6.79
CA VAL A 343 5.75 27.81 5.35
C VAL A 343 6.16 29.18 4.83
N LYS A 344 7.01 29.22 3.82
CA LYS A 344 7.36 30.44 3.09
C LYS A 344 7.12 30.21 1.60
N GLN A 345 6.18 30.92 1.00
CA GLN A 345 5.89 30.81 -0.43
C GLN A 345 6.15 32.14 -1.14
N THR A 346 7.11 32.16 -2.07
CA THR A 346 7.48 33.34 -2.86
C THR A 346 6.96 33.24 -4.28
N GLY A 347 6.67 34.38 -4.91
CA GLY A 347 6.20 34.42 -6.29
C GLY A 347 4.70 34.12 -6.44
N VAL A 348 3.88 34.37 -5.43
CA VAL A 348 2.41 34.23 -5.54
C VAL A 348 1.86 35.45 -6.28
N PRO A 349 1.08 35.31 -7.38
CA PRO A 349 0.43 36.46 -8.01
C PRO A 349 -0.39 37.27 -7.02
N SER A 350 -0.26 38.59 -7.02
CA SER A 350 -0.90 39.47 -6.03
C SER A 350 -2.43 39.30 -5.94
N SER A 351 -3.08 38.97 -7.05
CA SER A 351 -4.53 38.69 -7.14
C SER A 351 -4.95 37.38 -6.47
N GLU A 352 -4.01 36.46 -6.26
CA GLU A 352 -4.25 35.11 -5.74
C GLU A 352 -3.69 34.95 -4.30
N TYR A 353 -3.11 36.00 -3.74
CA TYR A 353 -2.47 36.01 -2.44
C TYR A 353 -3.38 35.53 -1.31
N GLU A 354 -4.58 36.13 -1.17
CA GLU A 354 -5.51 35.78 -0.10
C GLU A 354 -6.01 34.33 -0.22
N LYS A 355 -6.34 33.89 -1.44
CA LYS A 355 -6.76 32.50 -1.70
C LYS A 355 -5.64 31.50 -1.41
N THR A 356 -4.39 31.87 -1.69
CA THR A 356 -3.23 31.03 -1.40
C THR A 356 -3.04 30.87 0.11
N ILE A 357 -3.20 31.94 0.90
CA ILE A 357 -3.18 31.88 2.37
C ILE A 357 -4.33 31.04 2.89
N GLU A 358 -5.55 31.22 2.37
CA GLU A 358 -6.72 30.45 2.78
C GLU A 358 -6.55 28.97 2.47
N GLY A 359 -6.01 28.62 1.31
CA GLY A 359 -5.67 27.24 0.94
C GLY A 359 -4.65 26.61 1.89
N TRP A 360 -3.59 27.33 2.27
CA TRP A 360 -2.64 26.85 3.30
C TRP A 360 -3.28 26.66 4.66
N LYS A 361 -4.17 27.58 5.06
CA LYS A 361 -4.92 27.45 6.31
C LYS A 361 -5.87 26.27 6.26
N GLU A 362 -6.66 26.08 5.22
CA GLU A 362 -7.52 24.89 5.12
C GLU A 362 -6.71 23.59 5.14
N PHE A 363 -5.62 23.51 4.38
CA PHE A 363 -4.74 22.36 4.37
C PHE A 363 -4.12 22.08 5.75
N SER A 364 -3.63 23.12 6.43
CA SER A 364 -3.06 22.98 7.78
C SER A 364 -4.12 22.60 8.81
N TYR A 365 -5.27 23.30 8.84
CA TYR A 365 -6.31 23.15 9.86
C TYR A 365 -7.21 21.92 9.68
N LYS A 366 -7.44 21.46 8.44
CA LYS A 366 -8.30 20.30 8.15
C LYS A 366 -7.52 19.00 7.91
N THR A 367 -6.35 19.07 7.28
CA THR A 367 -5.61 17.88 6.83
C THR A 367 -4.42 17.56 7.71
N LEU A 368 -3.61 18.56 8.10
CA LEU A 368 -2.36 18.32 8.84
C LEU A 368 -2.49 18.43 10.36
N LYS A 369 -3.50 19.12 10.91
CA LYS A 369 -3.67 19.27 12.37
C LYS A 369 -3.92 17.95 13.11
N MET A 370 -4.10 16.84 12.38
CA MET A 370 -4.30 15.51 12.94
C MET A 370 -3.35 14.50 12.28
N PRO A 371 -2.03 14.53 12.56
CA PRO A 371 -1.15 13.45 12.15
C PRO A 371 -1.35 12.22 13.06
N GLY A 372 -2.60 11.78 13.22
CA GLY A 372 -3.04 10.85 14.26
C GLY A 372 -4.49 10.40 14.12
N PHE A 373 -5.00 9.68 15.12
CA PHE A 373 -6.36 9.15 15.08
C PHE A 373 -7.44 10.25 15.11
N PRO A 374 -8.62 10.04 14.50
CA PRO A 374 -9.74 10.99 14.48
C PRO A 374 -10.26 11.39 15.87
N LYS A 375 -10.04 10.54 16.87
CA LYS A 375 -10.43 10.69 18.27
C LYS A 375 -9.29 10.16 19.14
N ALA A 376 -9.33 10.42 20.44
CA ALA A 376 -8.45 9.73 21.39
C ALA A 376 -8.60 8.21 21.21
N THR A 377 -7.47 7.51 21.06
CA THR A 377 -7.42 6.07 20.77
C THR A 377 -6.44 5.40 21.73
N HIS A 378 -6.94 4.42 22.48
CA HIS A 378 -6.15 3.69 23.46
C HIS A 378 -5.57 2.43 22.82
N ILE A 379 -4.25 2.27 22.95
CA ILE A 379 -3.49 1.18 22.35
C ILE A 379 -2.81 0.42 23.46
N THR A 380 -3.14 -0.86 23.57
CA THR A 380 -2.43 -1.79 24.45
C THR A 380 -1.50 -2.68 23.63
N ILE A 381 -0.22 -2.68 23.97
CA ILE A 381 0.80 -3.57 23.40
C ILE A 381 1.13 -4.61 24.47
N VAL A 382 0.88 -5.88 24.18
CA VAL A 382 1.16 -6.98 25.10
C VAL A 382 2.52 -7.58 24.77
N GLY A 383 3.46 -7.50 25.71
CA GLY A 383 4.83 -8.03 25.59
C GLY A 383 5.92 -6.97 25.69
N GLY A 384 7.16 -7.40 25.97
CA GLY A 384 8.31 -6.51 26.14
C GLY A 384 9.55 -6.87 25.35
N GLY A 385 9.40 -7.65 24.28
CA GLY A 385 10.47 -7.96 23.34
C GLY A 385 10.85 -6.80 22.41
N LYS A 386 11.79 -7.08 21.49
CA LYS A 386 12.30 -6.14 20.47
C LYS A 386 11.19 -5.50 19.62
N GLY A 387 10.23 -6.31 19.15
CA GLY A 387 9.10 -5.81 18.36
C GLY A 387 8.17 -4.88 19.14
N ALA A 388 7.87 -5.24 20.40
CA ALA A 388 7.04 -4.42 21.29
C ALA A 388 7.70 -3.06 21.59
N HIS A 389 9.01 -3.04 21.81
CA HIS A 389 9.79 -1.82 22.00
C HIS A 389 9.67 -0.86 20.80
N VAL A 390 9.85 -1.36 19.58
CA VAL A 390 9.71 -0.53 18.37
C VAL A 390 8.26 -0.06 18.21
N LEU A 391 7.29 -0.96 18.31
CA LEU A 391 5.88 -0.62 18.14
C LEU A 391 5.41 0.41 19.18
N ALA A 392 5.81 0.28 20.46
CA ALA A 392 5.47 1.23 21.51
C ALA A 392 6.06 2.62 21.23
N GLY A 393 7.33 2.66 20.82
CA GLY A 393 8.00 3.90 20.45
C GLY A 393 7.33 4.60 19.27
N LEU A 394 7.05 3.88 18.19
CA LEU A 394 6.42 4.44 16.98
C LEU A 394 4.94 4.82 17.22
N SER A 395 4.18 3.98 17.92
CA SER A 395 2.78 4.27 18.25
C SER A 395 2.65 5.53 19.12
N SER A 396 3.65 5.82 19.95
CA SER A 396 3.67 7.03 20.80
C SER A 396 3.92 8.32 20.01
N LEU A 397 4.33 8.22 18.74
CA LEU A 397 4.49 9.36 17.82
C LEU A 397 3.20 9.67 17.05
N VAL A 398 2.18 8.81 17.13
CA VAL A 398 0.90 8.97 16.45
C VAL A 398 0.01 9.90 17.26
N GLY A 399 -0.48 10.98 16.63
CA GLY A 399 -1.37 11.93 17.30
C GLY A 399 -2.64 11.24 17.85
N ASN A 400 -3.15 11.73 18.99
CA ASN A 400 -4.31 11.16 19.70
C ASN A 400 -4.16 9.69 20.16
N ALA A 401 -2.99 9.06 20.01
CA ALA A 401 -2.73 7.74 20.56
C ALA A 401 -2.34 7.83 22.03
N THR A 402 -2.92 6.98 22.86
CA THR A 402 -2.46 6.72 24.24
C THR A 402 -1.94 5.30 24.32
N VAL A 403 -0.63 5.16 24.50
CA VAL A 403 0.04 3.86 24.47
C VAL A 403 0.25 3.32 25.88
N THR A 404 -0.17 2.07 26.08
CA THR A 404 0.11 1.28 27.27
C THR A 404 0.79 -0.03 26.85
N VAL A 405 1.93 -0.33 27.45
CA VAL A 405 2.59 -1.64 27.32
C VAL A 405 2.24 -2.47 28.54
N VAL A 406 1.72 -3.67 28.32
CA VAL A 406 1.45 -4.66 29.37
C VAL A 406 2.49 -5.76 29.25
N SER A 407 3.30 -5.92 30.29
CA SER A 407 4.22 -7.06 30.38
C SER A 407 3.57 -8.25 31.09
N THR A 408 3.90 -9.45 30.63
CA THR A 408 3.52 -10.73 31.24
C THR A 408 4.46 -11.18 32.36
N HIS A 409 5.56 -10.46 32.65
CA HIS A 409 6.57 -10.83 33.63
C HIS A 409 6.61 -9.83 34.80
N GLU A 410 6.56 -10.35 36.04
CA GLU A 410 6.31 -9.56 37.27
C GLU A 410 7.28 -8.38 37.48
N ASP A 411 8.54 -8.48 37.03
CA ASP A 411 9.55 -7.42 37.21
C ASP A 411 9.85 -6.59 35.94
N GLU A 412 9.31 -6.98 34.80
CA GLU A 412 9.67 -6.38 33.52
C GLU A 412 9.05 -4.98 33.38
N ALA A 413 7.78 -4.83 33.79
CA ALA A 413 7.09 -3.55 33.77
C ALA A 413 7.74 -2.50 34.68
N GLU A 414 8.16 -2.89 35.88
CA GLU A 414 8.84 -2.01 36.81
C GLU A 414 10.20 -1.54 36.28
N ARG A 415 11.00 -2.48 35.75
CA ARG A 415 12.32 -2.17 35.15
C ARG A 415 12.20 -1.21 33.97
N TRP A 416 11.26 -1.46 33.06
CA TRP A 416 11.03 -0.56 31.91
C TRP A 416 10.54 0.82 32.37
N THR A 417 9.60 0.86 33.31
CA THR A 417 9.11 2.13 33.88
C THR A 417 10.24 2.94 34.53
N ALA A 418 11.12 2.28 35.29
CA ALA A 418 12.26 2.92 35.93
C ALA A 418 13.31 3.43 34.92
N ALA A 419 13.53 2.69 33.84
CA ALA A 419 14.39 3.09 32.73
C ALA A 419 13.88 4.39 32.06
N MET A 420 12.59 4.46 31.70
CA MET A 420 12.03 5.64 31.03
C MET A 420 12.02 6.90 31.91
N LYS A 421 11.94 6.78 33.24
CA LYS A 421 12.02 7.94 34.15
C LYS A 421 13.35 8.71 34.01
N LYS A 422 14.41 8.07 33.52
CA LYS A 422 15.75 8.67 33.37
C LYS A 422 15.93 9.53 32.12
N GLY A 423 14.90 9.64 31.27
CA GLY A 423 14.97 10.54 30.13
C GLY A 423 14.13 10.15 28.92
N GLY A 424 13.05 9.39 29.08
CA GLY A 424 12.17 8.95 27.98
C GLY A 424 12.69 7.72 27.23
N PHE A 425 12.03 7.40 26.12
CA PHE A 425 12.32 6.26 25.25
C PHE A 425 12.70 6.72 23.84
N VAL A 426 13.64 6.03 23.20
CA VAL A 426 14.14 6.39 21.87
C VAL A 426 14.09 5.19 20.93
N VAL A 427 13.58 5.42 19.71
CA VAL A 427 13.74 4.52 18.56
C VAL A 427 14.83 5.09 17.67
N LYS A 428 15.83 4.30 17.31
CA LYS A 428 16.88 4.65 16.35
C LYS A 428 16.67 3.92 15.03
N TYR A 429 17.08 4.53 13.92
CA TYR A 429 17.19 3.88 12.63
C TYR A 429 18.67 3.83 12.22
N SER A 430 19.14 2.66 11.79
CA SER A 430 20.49 2.52 11.24
C SER A 430 20.52 2.95 9.76
N SER A 431 21.59 3.62 9.37
CA SER A 431 21.92 3.91 7.98
C SER A 431 23.42 3.75 7.73
N GLY A 432 23.82 2.53 7.33
CA GLY A 432 25.23 2.20 7.17
C GLY A 432 26.01 2.44 8.46
N SER A 433 27.01 3.33 8.42
CA SER A 433 27.85 3.69 9.58
C SER A 433 27.28 4.80 10.47
N LYS A 434 26.09 5.33 10.17
CA LYS A 434 25.45 6.41 10.93
C LYS A 434 24.10 5.94 11.47
N SER A 435 23.79 6.26 12.73
CA SER A 435 22.45 6.09 13.31
C SER A 435 21.71 7.42 13.30
N SER A 436 20.49 7.48 12.77
CA SER A 436 19.56 8.59 12.99
C SER A 436 18.56 8.23 14.09
N GLN A 437 18.04 9.23 14.80
CA GLN A 437 16.95 9.01 15.76
C GLN A 437 15.61 9.12 15.01
N ALA A 438 14.69 8.18 15.24
CA ALA A 438 13.36 8.17 14.64
C ALA A 438 12.53 9.41 14.96
N ALA A 439 12.80 10.00 16.13
CA ALA A 439 12.19 11.18 16.72
C ALA A 439 12.90 11.49 18.06
N GLY A 440 12.52 12.61 18.71
CA GLY A 440 12.88 12.89 20.10
C GLY A 440 12.38 11.84 21.10
N LYS A 441 12.65 12.07 22.40
CA LYS A 441 12.34 11.13 23.49
C LYS A 441 10.82 11.03 23.76
N VAL A 442 10.22 9.87 23.50
CA VAL A 442 8.79 9.61 23.75
C VAL A 442 8.52 9.06 25.15
N LYS A 443 7.26 9.13 25.59
CA LYS A 443 6.78 8.55 26.85
C LYS A 443 5.48 7.78 26.61
N PHE A 444 5.34 6.65 27.29
CA PHE A 444 4.14 5.83 27.33
C PHE A 444 4.03 5.15 28.69
N THR A 445 2.89 4.51 28.96
CA THR A 445 2.68 3.79 30.22
C THR A 445 3.18 2.36 30.09
N VAL A 446 3.87 1.84 31.10
CA VAL A 446 4.20 0.40 31.19
C VAL A 446 3.66 -0.12 32.51
N ARG A 447 2.99 -1.26 32.48
CA ARG A 447 2.31 -1.84 33.64
C ARG A 447 2.13 -3.36 33.50
N ASN A 448 1.61 -4.00 34.54
CA ASN A 448 1.41 -5.46 34.65
C ASN A 448 -0.09 -5.87 34.79
N ASP A 449 -0.99 -4.91 34.88
CA ASP A 449 -2.46 -5.07 34.91
C ASP A 449 -3.03 -5.20 33.49
N PHE A 450 -3.36 -6.43 33.14
CA PHE A 450 -4.11 -6.74 31.92
C PHE A 450 -5.52 -6.12 31.94
N GLU A 451 -6.21 -6.18 33.07
CA GLU A 451 -7.66 -5.95 33.09
C GLU A 451 -8.04 -4.51 32.75
N GLU A 452 -7.44 -3.52 33.42
CA GLU A 452 -7.76 -2.11 33.20
C GLU A 452 -7.30 -1.64 31.81
N SER A 453 -6.10 -2.05 31.39
CA SER A 453 -5.54 -1.70 30.09
C SER A 453 -6.41 -2.18 28.94
N ILE A 454 -6.86 -3.44 28.99
CA ILE A 454 -7.62 -4.05 27.90
C ILE A 454 -9.04 -3.50 27.83
N LYS A 455 -9.71 -3.25 28.97
CA LYS A 455 -11.10 -2.76 29.02
C LYS A 455 -11.30 -1.41 28.33
N ILE A 456 -10.26 -0.58 28.25
CA ILE A 456 -10.33 0.75 27.62
C ILE A 456 -9.77 0.79 26.21
N SER A 457 -9.20 -0.31 25.71
CA SER A 457 -8.42 -0.33 24.47
C SER A 457 -9.29 -0.35 23.22
N ASP A 458 -9.02 0.57 22.30
CA ASP A 458 -9.53 0.53 20.92
C ASP A 458 -8.69 -0.45 20.06
N ILE A 459 -7.40 -0.60 20.38
CA ILE A 459 -6.45 -1.47 19.67
C ILE A 459 -5.65 -2.29 20.69
N VAL A 460 -5.54 -3.60 20.47
CA VAL A 460 -4.68 -4.50 21.25
C VAL A 460 -3.73 -5.25 20.32
N ALA A 461 -2.43 -5.02 20.46
CA ALA A 461 -1.38 -5.71 19.72
C ALA A 461 -0.68 -6.76 20.59
N ILE A 462 -0.66 -8.02 20.12
CA ILE A 462 -0.01 -9.13 20.79
C ILE A 462 1.39 -9.28 20.19
N CYS A 463 2.41 -8.85 20.95
CA CYS A 463 3.82 -8.86 20.58
C CYS A 463 4.60 -9.89 21.42
N LEU A 464 4.17 -11.14 21.35
CA LEU A 464 4.70 -12.26 22.13
C LEU A 464 5.12 -13.43 21.22
N PRO A 465 5.87 -14.41 21.76
CA PRO A 465 6.02 -15.71 21.11
C PRO A 465 4.66 -16.39 20.87
N ALA A 466 4.56 -17.17 19.79
CA ALA A 466 3.32 -17.83 19.37
C ALA A 466 2.78 -18.80 20.44
N SER A 467 3.68 -19.40 21.23
CA SER A 467 3.37 -20.24 22.38
C SER A 467 2.55 -19.57 23.48
N LEU A 468 2.64 -18.23 23.62
CA LEU A 468 1.89 -17.49 24.63
C LEU A 468 0.55 -16.95 24.12
N HIS A 469 0.35 -16.87 22.80
CA HIS A 469 -0.82 -16.23 22.20
C HIS A 469 -2.14 -16.78 22.74
N GLU A 470 -2.30 -18.11 22.83
CA GLU A 470 -3.56 -18.72 23.28
C GLU A 470 -3.90 -18.32 24.72
N SER A 471 -2.92 -18.43 25.62
CA SER A 471 -3.10 -18.11 27.04
C SER A 471 -3.44 -16.63 27.26
N VAL A 472 -2.86 -15.74 26.45
CA VAL A 472 -3.12 -14.30 26.50
C VAL A 472 -4.46 -13.98 25.87
N LEU A 473 -4.78 -14.53 24.70
CA LEU A 473 -6.07 -14.35 24.04
C LEU A 473 -7.23 -14.75 24.95
N LYS A 474 -7.14 -15.90 25.64
CA LYS A 474 -8.14 -16.34 26.61
C LYS A 474 -8.33 -15.38 27.79
N GLN A 475 -7.30 -14.63 28.17
CA GLN A 475 -7.38 -13.61 29.21
C GLN A 475 -7.96 -12.29 28.70
N ILE A 476 -7.52 -11.83 27.52
CA ILE A 476 -7.91 -10.50 27.01
C ILE A 476 -9.27 -10.47 26.34
N VAL A 477 -9.65 -11.53 25.61
CA VAL A 477 -10.87 -11.55 24.79
C VAL A 477 -12.14 -11.24 25.59
N PRO A 478 -12.35 -11.81 26.80
CA PRO A 478 -13.51 -11.47 27.62
C PRO A 478 -13.63 -9.97 27.96
N LEU A 479 -12.50 -9.26 27.99
CA LEU A 479 -12.38 -7.86 28.40
C LEU A 479 -12.47 -6.87 27.24
N LEU A 480 -12.36 -7.35 25.99
CA LEU A 480 -12.35 -6.49 24.81
C LEU A 480 -13.68 -5.74 24.67
N GLN A 481 -13.58 -4.48 24.24
CA GLN A 481 -14.72 -3.71 23.75
C GLN A 481 -15.20 -4.25 22.40
N GLU A 482 -16.46 -3.97 22.06
CA GLU A 482 -16.95 -4.24 20.70
C GLU A 482 -16.14 -3.46 19.68
N ASN A 483 -15.90 -4.07 18.51
CA ASN A 483 -15.11 -3.55 17.41
C ASN A 483 -13.63 -3.26 17.72
N CYS A 484 -13.13 -3.62 18.91
CA CYS A 484 -11.70 -3.54 19.22
C CYS A 484 -10.88 -4.23 18.13
N LEU A 485 -9.74 -3.63 17.75
CA LEU A 485 -8.82 -4.21 16.78
C LEU A 485 -7.78 -5.06 17.50
N VAL A 486 -7.84 -6.38 17.30
CA VAL A 486 -6.86 -7.34 17.82
C VAL A 486 -5.80 -7.61 16.75
N ILE A 487 -4.53 -7.39 17.09
CA ILE A 487 -3.40 -7.51 16.15
C ILE A 487 -2.48 -8.66 16.59
N GLY A 488 -2.22 -9.61 15.71
CA GLY A 488 -1.11 -10.55 15.87
C GLY A 488 0.17 -9.94 15.32
N PHE A 489 1.17 -9.65 16.17
CA PHE A 489 2.35 -8.87 15.80
C PHE A 489 3.69 -9.54 16.21
N PRO A 490 4.22 -10.47 15.39
CA PRO A 490 3.54 -11.13 14.28
C PRO A 490 2.56 -12.19 14.78
N GLY A 491 1.58 -12.57 13.96
CA GLY A 491 0.62 -13.63 14.32
C GLY A 491 1.26 -15.02 14.36
N PHE A 492 2.31 -15.26 13.56
CA PHE A 492 2.78 -16.60 13.17
C PHE A 492 1.69 -17.39 12.43
N THR A 493 2.00 -18.60 11.98
CA THR A 493 1.04 -19.44 11.26
C THR A 493 -0.10 -19.87 12.19
N GLY A 494 -1.33 -19.79 11.68
CA GLY A 494 -2.54 -20.25 12.38
C GLY A 494 -3.16 -19.32 13.41
N PHE A 495 -2.59 -18.12 13.63
CA PHE A 495 -3.17 -17.15 14.55
C PHE A 495 -4.62 -16.84 14.25
N GLU A 496 -4.97 -16.84 12.96
CA GLU A 496 -6.25 -16.40 12.43
C GLU A 496 -7.38 -17.30 12.95
N TYR A 497 -7.26 -18.63 12.83
CA TYR A 497 -8.28 -19.52 13.38
C TYR A 497 -8.24 -19.60 14.91
N GLN A 498 -7.06 -19.46 15.53
CA GLN A 498 -6.95 -19.43 16.99
C GLN A 498 -7.72 -18.24 17.60
N VAL A 499 -7.50 -17.03 17.09
CA VAL A 499 -8.20 -15.83 17.60
C VAL A 499 -9.68 -15.86 17.26
N ILE A 500 -10.06 -16.31 16.06
CA ILE A 500 -11.47 -16.42 15.67
C ILE A 500 -12.20 -17.44 16.56
N ALA A 501 -11.62 -18.59 16.84
CA ALA A 501 -12.22 -19.61 17.69
C ALA A 501 -12.49 -19.06 19.11
N ILE A 502 -11.51 -18.35 19.69
CA ILE A 502 -11.65 -17.76 21.02
C ILE A 502 -12.66 -16.61 21.03
N LEU A 503 -12.68 -15.76 19.99
CA LEU A 503 -13.70 -14.71 19.83
C LEU A 503 -15.12 -15.30 19.74
N LYS A 504 -15.30 -16.38 18.95
CA LYS A 504 -16.57 -17.10 18.81
C LYS A 504 -17.01 -17.72 20.14
N GLU A 505 -16.11 -18.41 20.86
CA GLU A 505 -16.38 -19.00 22.18
C GLU A 505 -16.88 -17.95 23.21
N ARG A 506 -16.43 -16.70 23.06
CA ARG A 506 -16.74 -15.60 23.99
C ARG A 506 -17.75 -14.60 23.44
N GLU A 507 -18.37 -14.90 22.30
CA GLU A 507 -19.38 -14.06 21.64
C GLU A 507 -18.92 -12.61 21.41
N LYS A 508 -17.64 -12.42 21.07
CA LYS A 508 -17.05 -11.09 20.83
C LYS A 508 -17.01 -10.72 19.35
N THR A 509 -17.40 -9.49 19.02
CA THR A 509 -17.32 -8.97 17.66
C THR A 509 -16.16 -7.98 17.57
N CYS A 510 -14.99 -8.47 17.17
CA CYS A 510 -13.77 -7.66 17.05
C CYS A 510 -13.22 -7.69 15.62
N ASN A 511 -12.47 -6.65 15.27
CA ASN A 511 -11.65 -6.66 14.06
C ASN A 511 -10.36 -7.43 14.37
N VAL A 512 -9.83 -8.16 13.39
CA VAL A 512 -8.57 -8.90 13.54
C VAL A 512 -7.64 -8.56 12.39
N LEU A 513 -6.40 -8.20 12.72
CA LEU A 513 -5.32 -8.09 11.74
C LEU A 513 -4.16 -8.97 12.16
N SER A 514 -3.75 -9.88 11.29
CA SER A 514 -2.57 -10.72 11.50
C SER A 514 -1.44 -10.23 10.63
N ILE A 515 -0.27 -9.98 11.20
CA ILE A 515 0.95 -9.64 10.46
C ILE A 515 1.81 -10.89 10.33
N GLY A 516 2.29 -11.19 9.11
CA GLY A 516 2.93 -12.48 8.83
C GLY A 516 4.33 -12.62 9.42
N THR A 517 5.08 -11.52 9.50
CA THR A 517 6.44 -11.48 10.03
C THR A 517 6.69 -10.14 10.71
N LEU A 518 7.71 -10.06 11.57
CA LEU A 518 8.07 -8.81 12.22
C LEU A 518 8.45 -7.75 11.16
N PRO A 519 7.90 -6.53 11.22
CA PRO A 519 8.16 -5.49 10.21
C PRO A 519 9.62 -5.04 10.07
N TRP A 520 10.42 -5.25 11.10
CA TRP A 520 11.78 -4.73 11.20
C TRP A 520 12.78 -5.79 11.64
N VAL A 521 13.99 -5.70 11.10
CA VAL A 521 15.19 -6.23 11.76
C VAL A 521 15.59 -5.19 12.81
N CYS A 522 15.47 -5.56 14.09
CA CYS A 522 15.67 -4.63 15.19
C CYS A 522 16.33 -5.31 16.39
N ARG A 523 16.97 -4.49 17.23
CA ARG A 523 17.59 -4.92 18.49
C ARG A 523 17.34 -3.91 19.59
N ILE A 524 17.23 -4.41 20.82
CA ILE A 524 17.23 -3.56 22.00
C ILE A 524 18.68 -3.15 22.26
N VAL A 525 18.98 -1.85 22.23
CA VAL A 525 20.31 -1.33 22.56
C VAL A 525 20.44 -1.17 24.07
N LYS A 526 19.39 -0.61 24.69
CA LYS A 526 19.28 -0.49 26.14
C LYS A 526 17.84 -0.72 26.56
N TYR A 527 17.61 -1.78 27.33
CA TYR A 527 16.27 -2.22 27.71
C TYR A 527 15.47 -1.08 28.36
N GLY A 528 14.28 -0.83 27.82
CA GLY A 528 13.37 0.21 28.28
C GLY A 528 13.77 1.67 28.03
N GLU A 529 14.90 1.93 27.36
CA GLU A 529 15.36 3.28 27.02
C GLU A 529 15.57 3.45 25.52
N GLU A 530 16.10 2.43 24.85
CA GLU A 530 16.59 2.55 23.48
C GLU A 530 16.43 1.25 22.69
N VAL A 531 15.77 1.35 21.53
CA VAL A 531 15.67 0.29 20.54
C VAL A 531 16.17 0.80 19.18
N GLU A 532 16.83 -0.05 18.42
CA GLU A 532 17.36 0.26 17.09
C GLU A 532 16.69 -0.62 16.04
N VAL A 533 16.11 0.02 15.03
CA VAL A 533 15.67 -0.56 13.77
C VAL A 533 16.87 -0.56 12.82
N ILE A 534 17.44 -1.73 12.61
CA ILE A 534 18.61 -1.95 11.73
C ILE A 534 18.18 -1.84 10.27
N ALA A 535 17.06 -2.48 9.94
CA ALA A 535 16.45 -2.41 8.63
C ALA A 535 14.93 -2.58 8.76
N ALA A 536 14.17 -1.88 7.91
CA ALA A 536 12.75 -2.14 7.71
C ALA A 536 12.57 -2.99 6.45
N LYS A 537 11.61 -3.91 6.48
CA LYS A 537 11.12 -4.54 5.24
C LYS A 537 10.44 -3.47 4.37
N GLU A 538 10.40 -3.69 3.06
CA GLU A 538 9.64 -2.84 2.14
C GLU A 538 8.15 -3.22 2.14
N VAL A 539 7.85 -4.51 2.16
CA VAL A 539 6.49 -5.04 2.19
C VAL A 539 6.38 -6.10 3.29
N VAL A 540 5.25 -6.11 3.98
CA VAL A 540 4.85 -7.22 4.85
C VAL A 540 3.43 -7.65 4.53
N HIS A 541 3.25 -8.96 4.39
CA HIS A 541 1.93 -9.55 4.16
C HIS A 541 1.12 -9.57 5.46
N ALA A 542 -0.15 -9.18 5.36
CA ALA A 542 -1.11 -9.20 6.44
C ALA A 542 -2.40 -9.92 6.02
N TRP A 543 -3.16 -10.40 7.00
CA TRP A 543 -4.54 -10.85 6.80
C TRP A 543 -5.47 -10.03 7.67
N LEU A 544 -6.68 -9.75 7.17
CA LEU A 544 -7.64 -8.86 7.79
C LEU A 544 -9.03 -9.50 7.82
N MET A 545 -9.63 -9.54 9.01
CA MET A 545 -11.07 -9.69 9.20
C MET A 545 -11.62 -8.38 9.75
N GLU A 546 -12.35 -7.67 8.90
CA GLU A 546 -12.98 -6.39 9.21
C GLU A 546 -14.47 -6.59 9.46
N ARG A 547 -14.94 -6.33 10.69
CA ARG A 547 -16.33 -6.49 11.10
C ARG A 547 -17.08 -5.16 11.23
N SER A 548 -16.35 -4.05 11.25
CA SER A 548 -16.91 -2.71 11.39
C SER A 548 -16.44 -1.78 10.28
N LYS A 549 -17.36 -1.04 9.66
CA LYS A 549 -17.01 0.04 8.71
C LYS A 549 -16.77 1.33 9.47
N GLU A 550 -15.52 1.58 9.82
CA GLU A 550 -15.08 2.85 10.40
C GLU A 550 -14.46 3.78 9.35
N LYS A 551 -14.29 5.07 9.69
CA LYS A 551 -13.65 6.05 8.79
C LYS A 551 -12.19 5.69 8.47
N LEU A 552 -11.46 5.16 9.45
CA LEU A 552 -10.14 4.57 9.24
C LEU A 552 -10.26 3.06 9.32
N SER A 553 -9.87 2.36 8.26
CA SER A 553 -9.88 0.90 8.25
C SER A 553 -8.84 0.34 9.23
N PRO A 554 -9.02 -0.89 9.74
CA PRO A 554 -8.01 -1.54 10.57
C PRO A 554 -6.61 -1.55 9.92
N LEU A 555 -6.52 -1.77 8.61
CA LEU A 555 -5.26 -1.75 7.87
C LEU A 555 -4.58 -0.38 7.96
N GLN A 556 -5.32 0.71 7.73
CA GLN A 556 -4.80 2.07 7.84
C GLN A 556 -4.35 2.39 9.25
N LYS A 557 -5.11 1.97 10.27
CA LYS A 557 -4.72 2.15 11.68
C LYS A 557 -3.38 1.49 11.95
N VAL A 558 -3.17 0.25 11.52
CA VAL A 558 -1.89 -0.46 11.75
C VAL A 558 -0.76 0.17 10.94
N GLN A 559 -0.99 0.58 9.69
CA GLN A 559 0.00 1.29 8.88
C GLN A 559 0.46 2.57 9.60
N MET A 560 -0.45 3.34 10.20
CA MET A 560 -0.08 4.52 10.98
C MET A 560 0.81 4.20 12.18
N LEU A 561 0.61 3.05 12.85
CA LEU A 561 1.40 2.65 14.03
C LEU A 561 2.81 2.19 13.68
N ILE A 562 2.99 1.54 12.53
CA ILE A 562 4.30 1.04 12.09
C ILE A 562 5.09 2.06 11.27
N GLY A 563 4.44 3.14 10.83
CA GLY A 563 5.01 4.13 9.92
C GLY A 563 4.85 3.71 8.47
N SER A 564 5.61 4.32 7.57
CA SER A 564 5.41 4.09 6.13
C SER A 564 6.01 2.80 5.58
N LYS A 565 7.06 2.30 6.22
CA LYS A 565 7.68 1.03 5.85
C LYS A 565 7.68 0.07 7.03
N PRO A 566 7.35 -1.21 6.79
CA PRO A 566 6.87 -1.78 5.53
C PRO A 566 5.46 -1.34 5.16
N ALA A 567 5.16 -1.36 3.86
CA ALA A 567 3.78 -1.32 3.37
C ALA A 567 3.07 -2.64 3.70
N LEU A 568 1.85 -2.57 4.24
CA LEU A 568 1.04 -3.73 4.55
C LEU A 568 0.25 -4.20 3.32
N LYS A 569 0.54 -5.41 2.84
CA LYS A 569 -0.16 -6.03 1.72
C LYS A 569 -1.16 -7.07 2.25
N VAL A 570 -2.45 -6.78 2.14
CA VAL A 570 -3.50 -7.71 2.57
C VAL A 570 -3.56 -8.89 1.60
N VAL A 571 -3.50 -10.09 2.16
CA VAL A 571 -3.71 -11.35 1.45
C VAL A 571 -5.10 -11.84 1.82
N THR A 572 -6.04 -11.75 0.87
CA THR A 572 -7.45 -12.13 1.09
C THR A 572 -7.63 -13.64 1.18
N ASN A 573 -6.76 -14.40 0.51
CA ASN A 573 -6.78 -15.85 0.56
C ASN A 573 -6.05 -16.38 1.79
N ILE A 574 -6.80 -16.94 2.74
CA ILE A 574 -6.23 -17.43 4.00
C ILE A 574 -5.29 -18.63 3.83
N LEU A 575 -5.55 -19.50 2.86
CA LEU A 575 -4.69 -20.66 2.61
C LEU A 575 -3.32 -20.18 2.13
N LYS A 576 -3.29 -19.31 1.13
CA LYS A 576 -2.07 -18.63 0.66
C LYS A 576 -1.35 -17.93 1.81
N TYR A 577 -2.09 -17.20 2.63
CA TYR A 577 -1.53 -16.51 3.78
C TYR A 577 -0.95 -17.47 4.83
N THR A 578 -1.58 -18.63 5.04
CA THR A 578 -1.09 -19.65 5.96
C THR A 578 0.18 -20.30 5.45
N LEU A 579 0.21 -20.71 4.18
CA LEU A 579 1.35 -21.37 3.56
C LEU A 579 2.55 -20.43 3.39
N MET A 580 2.34 -19.15 3.05
CA MET A 580 3.44 -18.21 2.86
C MET A 580 4.20 -17.87 4.17
N LYS A 581 3.55 -18.06 5.32
CA LYS A 581 4.15 -17.81 6.65
C LYS A 581 5.03 -18.96 7.15
N ILE A 582 5.10 -20.06 6.41
CA ILE A 582 5.87 -21.23 6.81
C ILE A 582 7.37 -20.89 6.76
N PRO A 583 8.14 -21.12 7.84
CA PRO A 583 9.51 -20.63 7.99
C PRO A 583 10.55 -21.49 7.23
N VAL A 584 10.38 -21.64 5.91
CA VAL A 584 11.18 -22.55 5.06
C VAL A 584 12.69 -22.35 5.21
N ILE A 585 13.16 -21.09 5.19
CA ILE A 585 14.59 -20.76 5.18
C ILE A 585 15.24 -21.18 6.50
N ASN A 586 14.72 -20.69 7.64
CA ASN A 586 15.33 -20.90 8.95
C ASN A 586 15.37 -22.40 9.30
N GLN A 587 14.27 -23.13 9.05
CA GLN A 587 14.22 -24.58 9.26
C GLN A 587 15.26 -25.33 8.45
N SER A 588 15.37 -25.00 7.16
CA SER A 588 16.34 -25.64 6.26
C SER A 588 17.78 -25.36 6.68
N LEU A 589 18.10 -24.11 7.02
CA LEU A 589 19.47 -23.70 7.37
C LEU A 589 19.92 -24.30 8.70
N VAL A 590 19.06 -24.31 9.73
CA VAL A 590 19.36 -24.88 11.05
C VAL A 590 19.53 -26.39 10.93
N TYR A 591 18.61 -27.06 10.24
CA TYR A 591 18.70 -28.50 10.00
C TYR A 591 19.99 -28.85 9.24
N GLN A 592 20.23 -28.24 8.08
CA GLN A 592 21.38 -28.56 7.25
C GLN A 592 22.72 -28.32 7.96
N LYS A 593 22.85 -27.24 8.75
CA LYS A 593 24.08 -26.94 9.47
C LYS A 593 24.38 -27.95 10.58
N TRP A 594 23.35 -28.47 11.25
CA TRP A 594 23.50 -29.19 12.52
C TRP A 594 23.02 -30.65 12.50
N LYS A 595 22.51 -31.16 11.38
CA LYS A 595 22.04 -32.55 11.28
C LYS A 595 23.12 -33.58 11.64
N ASP A 596 24.36 -33.32 11.26
CA ASP A 596 25.54 -34.17 11.48
C ASP A 596 26.46 -33.64 12.59
N TRP A 597 25.96 -32.77 13.49
CA TRP A 597 26.79 -32.19 14.55
C TRP A 597 27.34 -33.27 15.50
N ASP A 598 28.67 -33.28 15.67
CA ASP A 598 29.42 -34.29 16.43
C ASP A 598 29.48 -34.02 17.94
N GLY A 599 28.79 -32.97 18.41
CA GLY A 599 28.77 -32.56 19.81
C GLY A 599 29.90 -31.62 20.23
N LYS A 600 30.84 -31.28 19.33
CA LYS A 600 31.96 -30.40 19.66
C LYS A 600 31.58 -28.92 19.59
N ALA A 601 32.14 -28.14 20.50
CA ALA A 601 32.04 -26.69 20.48
C ALA A 601 32.89 -26.08 19.36
N VAL A 602 32.52 -24.88 18.92
CA VAL A 602 33.23 -24.08 17.92
C VAL A 602 33.76 -22.79 18.53
N ASP A 603 34.88 -22.27 18.01
CA ASP A 603 35.56 -21.09 18.58
C ASP A 603 34.83 -19.77 18.30
N LYS A 604 33.96 -19.73 17.29
CA LYS A 604 33.23 -18.54 16.85
C LYS A 604 31.81 -18.89 16.44
N GLU A 605 30.89 -17.97 16.64
CA GLU A 605 29.53 -18.08 16.15
C GLU A 605 29.53 -18.08 14.60
N PRO A 606 29.02 -19.14 13.95
CA PRO A 606 28.98 -19.19 12.50
C PRO A 606 27.91 -18.23 11.96
N LEU A 607 28.22 -17.55 10.86
CA LEU A 607 27.26 -16.66 10.20
C LEU A 607 26.14 -17.47 9.55
N MET A 608 24.89 -17.10 9.81
CA MET A 608 23.73 -17.89 9.37
C MET A 608 23.50 -17.81 7.86
N TYR A 609 23.56 -16.61 7.28
CA TYR A 609 23.20 -16.39 5.88
C TYR A 609 24.42 -16.31 4.95
N GLN A 610 25.56 -15.80 5.45
CA GLN A 610 26.78 -15.64 4.64
C GLN A 610 27.56 -16.95 4.47
N GLU A 611 27.44 -17.90 5.39
CA GLU A 611 28.09 -19.23 5.29
C GLU A 611 27.19 -20.32 4.67
N VAL A 612 26.02 -19.97 4.15
CA VAL A 612 25.11 -20.94 3.49
C VAL A 612 25.80 -21.58 2.29
N ASP A 613 25.64 -22.89 2.11
CA ASP A 613 26.20 -23.67 1.00
C ASP A 613 25.11 -24.15 0.02
N GLU A 614 25.52 -24.77 -1.09
CA GLU A 614 24.58 -25.31 -2.07
C GLU A 614 23.74 -26.47 -1.52
N ASN A 615 24.26 -27.23 -0.55
CA ASN A 615 23.51 -28.33 0.08
C ASN A 615 22.28 -27.81 0.85
N SER A 616 22.35 -26.59 1.38
CA SER A 616 21.23 -25.93 2.03
C SER A 616 20.05 -25.69 1.07
N MET A 617 20.32 -25.52 -0.23
CA MET A 617 19.27 -25.32 -1.23
C MET A 617 18.41 -26.57 -1.40
N ARG A 618 18.99 -27.78 -1.25
CA ARG A 618 18.21 -29.04 -1.29
C ARG A 618 17.03 -29.02 -0.32
N TYR A 619 17.24 -28.51 0.90
CA TYR A 619 16.19 -28.48 1.92
C TYR A 619 15.23 -27.31 1.72
N ILE A 620 15.72 -26.14 1.29
CA ILE A 620 14.84 -25.01 0.95
C ILE A 620 13.92 -25.36 -0.23
N ASP A 621 14.48 -25.88 -1.31
CA ASP A 621 13.74 -26.32 -2.50
C ASP A 621 12.83 -27.50 -2.17
N GLY A 622 13.32 -28.43 -1.35
CA GLY A 622 12.57 -29.60 -0.91
C GLY A 622 11.30 -29.26 -0.13
N ILE A 623 11.44 -28.50 0.96
CA ILE A 623 10.30 -28.07 1.79
C ILE A 623 9.36 -27.19 0.97
N SER A 624 9.87 -26.24 0.19
CA SER A 624 9.02 -25.37 -0.63
C SER A 624 8.27 -26.14 -1.72
N SER A 625 8.89 -27.16 -2.34
CA SER A 625 8.24 -28.03 -3.31
C SER A 625 7.10 -28.84 -2.68
N GLU A 626 7.33 -29.43 -1.51
CA GLU A 626 6.30 -30.19 -0.78
C GLU A 626 5.11 -29.30 -0.37
N ILE A 627 5.36 -28.06 0.04
CA ILE A 627 4.28 -27.10 0.32
C ILE A 627 3.57 -26.67 -0.97
N ASN A 628 4.29 -26.51 -2.08
CA ASN A 628 3.71 -26.19 -3.38
C ASN A 628 2.86 -27.34 -3.93
N ASP A 629 3.24 -28.60 -3.69
CA ASP A 629 2.44 -29.77 -4.02
C ASP A 629 1.12 -29.79 -3.23
N LEU A 630 1.17 -29.48 -1.93
CA LEU A 630 -0.03 -29.26 -1.13
C LEU A 630 -0.88 -28.15 -1.75
N ALA A 631 -0.30 -26.97 -2.00
CA ALA A 631 -1.02 -25.84 -2.59
C ALA A 631 -1.69 -26.21 -3.93
N ASN A 632 -1.01 -26.98 -4.78
CA ASN A 632 -1.54 -27.47 -6.05
C ASN A 632 -2.73 -28.42 -5.88
N ILE A 633 -2.65 -29.35 -4.92
CA ILE A 633 -3.77 -30.25 -4.59
C ILE A 633 -4.97 -29.45 -4.12
N LEU A 634 -4.74 -28.50 -3.21
CA LEU A 634 -5.80 -27.67 -2.63
C LEU A 634 -6.45 -26.76 -3.67
N THR A 635 -5.67 -26.16 -4.56
CA THR A 635 -6.18 -25.35 -5.67
C THR A 635 -7.06 -26.17 -6.61
N LYS A 636 -6.66 -27.41 -6.93
CA LYS A 636 -7.47 -28.30 -7.78
C LYS A 636 -8.79 -28.69 -7.11
N ARG A 637 -8.76 -28.93 -5.80
CA ARG A 637 -9.94 -29.31 -5.01
C ARG A 637 -10.89 -28.12 -4.77
N PHE A 638 -10.33 -26.93 -4.59
CA PHE A 638 -11.07 -25.71 -4.30
C PHE A 638 -10.62 -24.58 -5.25
N PRO A 639 -11.19 -24.48 -6.47
CA PRO A 639 -10.78 -23.48 -7.45
C PRO A 639 -10.94 -22.03 -6.98
N SER A 640 -11.85 -21.77 -6.03
CA SER A 640 -12.04 -20.47 -5.37
C SER A 640 -10.85 -20.03 -4.53
N LEU A 641 -9.93 -20.95 -4.19
CA LEU A 641 -8.72 -20.63 -3.43
C LEU A 641 -7.60 -20.03 -4.29
N ASP A 642 -7.77 -19.88 -5.60
CA ASP A 642 -6.78 -19.34 -6.55
C ASP A 642 -5.38 -20.00 -6.49
N GLY A 643 -4.97 -20.60 -7.62
CA GLY A 643 -3.72 -21.35 -7.76
C GLY A 643 -2.43 -20.54 -7.68
N THR A 644 -2.51 -19.23 -7.48
CA THR A 644 -1.34 -18.36 -7.27
C THR A 644 -0.65 -18.56 -5.92
N ALA A 645 -1.07 -19.56 -5.13
CA ALA A 645 -0.56 -19.90 -3.80
C ALA A 645 0.85 -20.53 -3.77
N LEU A 646 1.56 -20.61 -4.91
CA LEU A 646 2.91 -21.15 -4.96
C LEU A 646 3.89 -20.26 -4.16
N ILE A 647 4.52 -20.84 -3.15
CA ILE A 647 5.63 -20.23 -2.44
C ILE A 647 6.80 -20.13 -3.41
N ASN A 648 7.20 -18.89 -3.69
CA ASN A 648 8.45 -18.59 -4.35
C ASN A 648 9.36 -17.86 -3.34
N VAL A 649 10.25 -18.62 -2.71
CA VAL A 649 11.14 -18.12 -1.65
C VAL A 649 12.02 -16.97 -2.16
N GLN A 650 12.53 -17.07 -3.39
CA GLN A 650 13.35 -16.03 -4.01
C GLN A 650 12.54 -14.74 -4.23
N GLN A 651 11.35 -14.86 -4.80
CA GLN A 651 10.48 -13.71 -5.06
C GLN A 651 10.06 -13.05 -3.75
N ASN A 652 9.73 -13.81 -2.71
CA ASN A 652 9.39 -13.26 -1.40
C ASN A 652 10.54 -12.46 -0.79
N LEU A 653 11.78 -12.98 -0.86
CA LEU A 653 12.96 -12.23 -0.42
C LEU A 653 13.14 -10.93 -1.21
N ILE A 654 12.95 -10.98 -2.52
CA ILE A 654 13.05 -9.82 -3.41
C ILE A 654 11.96 -8.79 -3.11
N GLU A 655 10.74 -9.20 -2.79
CA GLU A 655 9.64 -8.30 -2.43
C GLU A 655 9.82 -7.66 -1.05
N GLU A 656 10.34 -8.41 -0.08
CA GLU A 656 10.59 -7.90 1.26
C GLU A 656 11.81 -6.96 1.32
N TYR A 657 12.84 -7.23 0.51
CA TYR A 657 14.14 -6.54 0.54
C TYR A 657 14.65 -6.09 -0.85
N PRO A 658 13.84 -5.48 -1.72
CA PRO A 658 14.19 -5.22 -3.13
C PRO A 658 15.43 -4.34 -3.31
N GLY A 659 15.64 -3.37 -2.41
CA GLY A 659 16.79 -2.46 -2.43
C GLY A 659 18.00 -2.92 -1.62
N LEU A 660 17.88 -4.02 -0.84
CA LEU A 660 18.91 -4.49 0.08
C LEU A 660 19.63 -5.76 -0.41
N ILE A 661 19.14 -6.38 -1.49
CA ILE A 661 19.73 -7.55 -2.15
C ILE A 661 20.53 -7.12 -3.39
N LYS A 662 21.85 -7.37 -3.37
CA LYS A 662 22.74 -7.02 -4.49
C LYS A 662 22.63 -7.99 -5.67
N ASP A 663 22.54 -9.30 -5.42
CA ASP A 663 22.43 -10.33 -6.45
C ASP A 663 21.13 -11.13 -6.26
N LYS A 664 20.23 -10.99 -7.23
CA LYS A 664 18.90 -11.59 -7.25
C LYS A 664 18.82 -12.85 -8.11
N SER A 665 19.94 -13.42 -8.55
CA SER A 665 19.97 -14.54 -9.51
C SER A 665 19.48 -15.88 -8.95
N SER A 666 19.62 -16.11 -7.65
CA SER A 666 19.20 -17.34 -6.96
C SER A 666 18.81 -17.08 -5.51
N ILE A 667 18.15 -18.05 -4.85
CA ILE A 667 17.88 -17.98 -3.40
C ILE A 667 19.20 -17.81 -2.62
N LEU A 668 20.22 -18.61 -2.95
CA LEU A 668 21.54 -18.55 -2.31
C LEU A 668 22.17 -17.15 -2.42
N SER A 669 22.18 -16.58 -3.62
CA SER A 669 22.68 -15.23 -3.86
C SER A 669 21.85 -14.17 -3.11
N CYS A 670 20.52 -14.32 -3.09
CA CYS A 670 19.64 -13.41 -2.36
C CYS A 670 20.00 -13.40 -0.87
N LEU A 671 20.15 -14.57 -0.24
CA LEU A 671 20.49 -14.68 1.19
C LEU A 671 21.87 -14.08 1.49
N LYS A 672 22.89 -14.44 0.71
CA LYS A 672 24.27 -13.99 0.95
C LYS A 672 24.47 -12.50 0.74
N THR A 673 23.75 -11.92 -0.21
CA THR A 673 23.94 -10.52 -0.61
C THR A 673 22.87 -9.57 -0.08
N ASN A 674 22.00 -10.05 0.80
CA ASN A 674 21.06 -9.22 1.53
C ASN A 674 21.75 -8.51 2.70
N THR A 675 21.97 -7.20 2.56
CA THR A 675 22.60 -6.37 3.60
C THR A 675 21.78 -6.30 4.90
N ALA A 676 20.47 -6.57 4.87
CA ALA A 676 19.66 -6.66 6.08
C ALA A 676 19.94 -7.90 6.93
N LEU A 677 20.54 -8.94 6.32
CA LEU A 677 20.85 -10.22 6.96
C LEU A 677 22.35 -10.37 7.29
N GLU A 678 23.14 -9.35 7.03
CA GLU A 678 24.59 -9.37 7.23
C GLU A 678 24.95 -9.43 8.72
N GLY A 679 25.86 -10.34 9.07
CA GLY A 679 26.36 -10.48 10.44
C GLY A 679 25.44 -11.24 11.39
N LEU A 680 24.26 -11.70 10.94
CA LEU A 680 23.40 -12.57 11.73
C LEU A 680 24.04 -13.96 11.84
N VAL A 681 24.10 -14.48 13.07
CA VAL A 681 24.71 -15.78 13.39
C VAL A 681 23.65 -16.85 13.65
N TYR A 682 24.05 -18.11 13.52
CA TYR A 682 23.21 -19.20 14.00
C TYR A 682 22.94 -19.05 15.51
N PRO A 683 21.80 -19.57 16.03
CA PRO A 683 21.57 -19.56 17.46
C PRO A 683 22.58 -20.42 18.20
N MET A 684 23.43 -19.78 19.01
CA MET A 684 24.47 -20.44 19.79
C MET A 684 24.30 -20.19 21.29
N THR A 685 24.78 -21.11 22.11
CA THR A 685 25.00 -20.92 23.54
C THR A 685 26.50 -20.82 23.77
N LYS A 686 26.92 -19.74 24.44
CA LYS A 686 28.31 -19.58 24.85
C LYS A 686 28.62 -20.51 26.04
N THR A 687 29.69 -21.28 25.95
CA THR A 687 30.16 -22.20 27.00
C THR A 687 31.02 -21.45 28.01
N THR A 688 31.41 -22.14 29.09
CA THR A 688 32.35 -21.61 30.11
C THR A 688 33.75 -21.37 29.57
N ASP A 689 34.14 -22.07 28.49
CA ASP A 689 35.48 -22.03 27.92
C ASP A 689 35.59 -21.00 26.78
N ASP A 690 34.67 -20.02 26.75
CA ASP A 690 34.54 -19.02 25.68
C ASP A 690 34.34 -19.60 24.26
N THR A 691 33.89 -20.84 24.15
CA THR A 691 33.48 -21.50 22.90
C THR A 691 31.95 -21.52 22.76
N PHE A 692 31.42 -22.04 21.64
CA PHE A 692 29.99 -21.99 21.32
C PHE A 692 29.44 -23.37 20.93
N VAL A 693 28.23 -23.68 21.39
CA VAL A 693 27.47 -24.88 20.97
C VAL A 693 26.11 -24.47 20.41
N PRO A 694 25.50 -25.24 19.49
CA PRO A 694 24.19 -24.91 18.94
C PRO A 694 23.11 -24.79 20.03
N ASN A 695 22.33 -23.72 20.01
CA ASN A 695 21.19 -23.54 20.90
C ASN A 695 19.92 -24.13 20.26
N PHE A 696 19.65 -25.41 20.50
CA PHE A 696 18.43 -26.06 20.00
C PHE A 696 17.15 -25.61 20.71
N GLN A 697 17.24 -24.86 21.81
CA GLN A 697 16.09 -24.27 22.50
C GLN A 697 15.69 -22.90 21.94
N HIS A 698 16.28 -22.48 20.82
CA HIS A 698 15.94 -21.23 20.14
C HIS A 698 14.57 -21.29 19.45
N GLU A 699 13.94 -20.13 19.23
CA GLU A 699 12.62 -19.98 18.58
C GLU A 699 12.57 -20.60 17.16
N PHE A 700 13.71 -20.69 16.49
CA PHE A 700 13.85 -21.42 15.21
C PHE A 700 13.54 -22.91 15.33
N ILE A 701 13.43 -23.50 16.52
CA ILE A 701 12.94 -24.87 16.67
C ILE A 701 11.69 -24.86 17.55
N THR A 702 11.75 -24.21 18.70
CA THR A 702 10.69 -24.28 19.71
C THR A 702 9.41 -23.52 19.32
N GLU A 703 9.48 -22.57 18.37
CA GLU A 703 8.32 -21.83 17.87
C GLU A 703 8.01 -22.21 16.41
N GLU A 704 9.01 -22.16 15.54
CA GLU A 704 8.81 -22.34 14.09
C GLU A 704 8.38 -23.76 13.67
N ILE A 705 8.69 -24.79 14.45
CA ILE A 705 8.16 -26.15 14.23
C ILE A 705 6.67 -26.22 14.64
N PRO A 706 6.30 -26.03 15.92
CA PRO A 706 4.92 -26.22 16.37
C PRO A 706 3.93 -25.16 15.88
N TYR A 707 4.40 -23.97 15.51
CA TYR A 707 3.61 -22.86 14.95
C TYR A 707 3.94 -22.58 13.48
N GLY A 708 4.46 -23.57 12.78
CA GLY A 708 4.81 -23.52 11.36
C GLY A 708 4.69 -24.90 10.70
N LEU A 709 5.79 -25.67 10.66
CA LEU A 709 5.82 -26.94 9.91
C LEU A 709 4.80 -27.99 10.40
N LEU A 710 4.45 -28.05 11.69
CA LEU A 710 3.42 -28.98 12.16
C LEU A 710 2.02 -28.67 11.60
N ILE A 711 1.73 -27.40 11.31
CA ILE A 711 0.46 -26.99 10.71
C ILE A 711 0.40 -27.51 9.28
N VAL A 712 1.48 -27.35 8.51
CA VAL A 712 1.59 -27.93 7.16
C VAL A 712 1.47 -29.44 7.24
N LYS A 713 2.18 -30.09 8.18
CA LYS A 713 2.13 -31.54 8.36
C LYS A 713 0.70 -32.03 8.57
N GLN A 714 -0.09 -31.33 9.38
CA GLN A 714 -1.49 -31.68 9.56
C GLN A 714 -2.30 -31.54 8.27
N MET A 715 -2.08 -30.47 7.51
CA MET A 715 -2.79 -30.24 6.25
C MET A 715 -2.42 -31.25 5.16
N VAL A 716 -1.17 -31.72 5.10
CA VAL A 716 -0.77 -32.77 4.14
C VAL A 716 -1.34 -34.14 4.54
N ASP A 717 -1.42 -34.44 5.84
CA ASP A 717 -2.06 -35.66 6.33
C ASP A 717 -3.57 -35.68 5.98
N MET A 718 -4.26 -34.53 6.05
CA MET A 718 -5.67 -34.38 5.63
C MET A 718 -5.92 -34.64 4.13
N VAL A 719 -4.87 -34.59 3.29
CA VAL A 719 -4.96 -34.86 1.84
C VAL A 719 -4.11 -36.04 1.39
N GLU A 720 -3.58 -36.82 2.33
CA GLU A 720 -2.75 -38.01 2.08
C GLU A 720 -1.50 -37.74 1.22
N LEU A 721 -0.91 -36.54 1.32
CA LEU A 721 0.31 -36.17 0.60
C LEU A 721 1.56 -36.60 1.40
N LYS A 722 2.53 -37.23 0.73
CA LYS A 722 3.83 -37.57 1.32
C LYS A 722 4.78 -36.38 1.29
N THR A 723 5.46 -36.13 2.41
CA THR A 723 6.38 -35.00 2.57
C THR A 723 7.68 -35.45 3.24
N PRO A 724 8.51 -36.28 2.57
CA PRO A 724 9.70 -36.88 3.17
C PRO A 724 10.69 -35.87 3.75
N ILE A 725 10.84 -34.68 3.15
CA ILE A 725 11.79 -33.67 3.61
C ILE A 725 11.24 -32.92 4.84
N ILE A 726 9.97 -32.52 4.83
CA ILE A 726 9.31 -31.96 6.02
C ILE A 726 9.33 -32.97 7.17
N ASP A 727 9.03 -34.25 6.89
CA ASP A 727 9.04 -35.32 7.88
C ASP A 727 10.44 -35.50 8.50
N GLU A 728 11.49 -35.50 7.67
CA GLU A 728 12.91 -35.57 8.11
C GLU A 728 13.26 -34.40 9.05
N VAL A 729 12.90 -33.17 8.68
CA VAL A 729 13.19 -31.97 9.47
C VAL A 729 12.42 -31.92 10.79
N ILE A 730 11.14 -32.30 10.79
CA ILE A 730 10.33 -32.37 12.02
C ILE A 730 10.89 -33.45 12.96
N GLN A 731 11.21 -34.64 12.43
CA GLN A 731 11.75 -35.76 13.22
C GLN A 731 13.07 -35.38 13.89
N TRP A 732 13.99 -34.76 13.17
CA TRP A 732 15.24 -34.28 13.76
C TRP A 732 14.98 -33.20 14.82
N SER A 733 14.11 -32.24 14.51
CA SER A 733 13.83 -31.11 15.41
C SER A 733 13.23 -31.56 16.73
N GLN A 734 12.26 -32.47 16.69
CA GLN A 734 11.63 -33.00 17.91
C GLN A 734 12.64 -33.75 18.80
N GLU A 735 13.59 -34.48 18.21
CA GLU A 735 14.64 -35.19 18.96
C GLU A 735 15.55 -34.19 19.69
N LYS A 736 15.94 -33.09 19.04
CA LYS A 736 16.81 -32.06 19.64
C LYS A 736 16.18 -31.36 20.83
N ILE A 737 14.85 -31.23 20.87
CA ILE A 737 14.14 -30.56 21.97
C ILE A 737 13.40 -31.53 22.91
N GLY A 738 13.50 -32.85 22.67
CA GLY A 738 12.79 -33.86 23.45
C GLY A 738 11.26 -33.78 23.35
N ALA A 739 10.74 -33.32 22.20
CA ALA A 739 9.32 -33.33 21.88
C ALA A 739 8.91 -34.63 21.17
N LYS A 740 7.60 -34.92 21.14
CA LYS A 740 7.02 -36.09 20.47
C LYS A 740 5.93 -35.67 19.50
N TYR A 741 6.28 -34.82 18.54
CA TYR A 741 5.34 -34.31 17.54
C TYR A 741 4.88 -35.39 16.56
N MET A 742 5.82 -36.23 16.08
CA MET A 742 5.56 -37.31 15.14
C MET A 742 6.04 -38.65 15.68
N LYS A 743 5.42 -39.72 15.19
CA LYS A 743 5.82 -41.12 15.37
C LYS A 743 5.53 -41.89 14.08
N GLU A 744 6.52 -42.61 13.56
CA GLU A 744 6.38 -43.46 12.36
C GLU A 744 5.86 -42.69 11.12
N GLY A 745 6.21 -41.39 10.99
CA GLY A 745 5.80 -40.55 9.85
C GLY A 745 4.43 -39.87 10.00
N GLU A 746 3.72 -40.14 11.10
CA GLU A 746 2.41 -39.56 11.39
C GLU A 746 2.46 -38.62 12.60
N LEU A 747 1.56 -37.63 12.65
CA LEU A 747 1.39 -36.78 13.81
C LEU A 747 0.95 -37.57 15.05
N SER A 748 1.72 -37.45 16.13
CA SER A 748 1.42 -38.09 17.40
C SER A 748 0.36 -37.31 18.17
N TYR A 749 -0.64 -38.03 18.69
CA TYR A 749 -1.79 -37.46 19.37
C TYR A 749 -1.48 -37.00 20.81
N VAL A 750 -0.33 -37.41 21.36
CA VAL A 750 0.08 -37.14 22.75
C VAL A 750 0.50 -35.66 22.94
N ASP A 751 1.17 -35.07 21.94
CA ASP A 751 1.71 -33.71 22.01
C ASP A 751 0.92 -32.70 21.18
N ARG A 752 -0.32 -33.00 20.77
CA ARG A 752 -1.21 -32.07 20.02
C ARG A 752 -1.44 -30.73 20.72
N LYS A 753 -1.22 -30.66 22.03
CA LYS A 753 -1.29 -29.41 22.81
C LYS A 753 -0.07 -28.50 22.62
N ARG A 754 1.02 -28.99 22.00
CA ARG A 754 2.25 -28.24 21.73
C ARG A 754 2.26 -27.77 20.29
N GLY A 755 1.57 -26.67 20.04
CA GLY A 755 1.48 -26.03 18.73
C GLY A 755 0.12 -25.43 18.49
N ARG A 756 -0.14 -25.07 17.24
CA ARG A 756 -1.40 -24.45 16.83
C ARG A 756 -2.00 -25.24 15.68
N LEU A 757 -2.19 -26.54 15.89
CA LEU A 757 -2.78 -27.42 14.88
C LEU A 757 -4.23 -27.02 14.61
N PRO A 758 -4.67 -26.87 13.33
CA PRO A 758 -6.06 -26.59 12.97
C PRO A 758 -7.11 -27.39 13.77
N MET A 759 -6.90 -28.70 13.95
CA MET A 759 -7.85 -29.56 14.66
C MET A 759 -8.06 -29.22 16.14
N ALA A 760 -7.09 -28.56 16.78
CA ALA A 760 -7.25 -28.08 18.15
C ALA A 760 -8.34 -27.00 18.26
N TYR A 761 -8.76 -26.44 17.13
CA TYR A 761 -9.77 -25.40 16.99
C TYR A 761 -11.01 -25.89 16.22
N GLY A 762 -11.22 -27.21 16.13
CA GLY A 762 -12.39 -27.82 15.49
C GLY A 762 -12.33 -27.84 13.96
N ILE A 763 -11.12 -27.92 13.40
CA ILE A 763 -10.87 -28.01 11.96
C ILE A 763 -10.17 -29.36 11.69
N ASP A 764 -10.96 -30.40 11.47
CA ASP A 764 -10.49 -31.77 11.29
C ASP A 764 -10.29 -32.15 9.81
N THR A 765 -10.91 -31.40 8.90
CA THR A 765 -10.80 -31.59 7.46
C THR A 765 -10.37 -30.31 6.73
N ILE A 766 -9.92 -30.48 5.48
CA ILE A 766 -9.54 -29.34 4.66
C ILE A 766 -10.75 -28.52 4.18
N GLU A 767 -11.90 -29.17 3.97
CA GLU A 767 -13.19 -28.49 3.76
C GLU A 767 -13.52 -27.56 4.93
N GLU A 768 -13.44 -28.07 6.15
CA GLU A 768 -13.69 -27.26 7.35
C GLU A 768 -12.70 -26.11 7.45
N PHE A 769 -11.44 -26.29 7.04
CA PHE A 769 -10.47 -25.19 7.02
C PHE A 769 -10.90 -24.08 6.08
N VAL A 770 -11.34 -24.42 4.87
CA VAL A 770 -11.81 -23.44 3.86
C VAL A 770 -13.11 -22.76 4.31
N ASP A 771 -14.05 -23.54 4.83
CA ASP A 771 -15.36 -23.05 5.28
C ASP A 771 -15.23 -22.16 6.51
N PHE A 772 -14.31 -22.48 7.43
CA PHE A 772 -14.08 -21.71 8.65
C PHE A 772 -13.86 -20.22 8.38
N PHE A 773 -13.18 -19.90 7.28
CA PHE A 773 -12.88 -18.53 6.87
C PHE A 773 -13.88 -17.94 5.87
N SER A 774 -14.58 -18.78 5.12
CA SER A 774 -15.63 -18.34 4.19
C SER A 774 -16.86 -17.80 4.92
N VAL A 775 -17.15 -18.31 6.13
CA VAL A 775 -18.28 -17.89 6.97
C VAL A 775 -17.97 -16.67 7.83
N THR A 776 -16.69 -16.27 7.95
CA THR A 776 -16.24 -15.20 8.86
C THR A 776 -15.97 -13.85 8.20
N ASN A 777 -15.92 -13.80 6.86
CA ASN A 777 -15.71 -12.58 6.08
C ASN A 777 -17.01 -11.92 5.64
#